data_AF-A0A0H3AIZ6-F1
#
_entry.id   AF-A0A0H3AIZ6-F1
#
_cell.length_a   1.000
_cell.length_b   1.000
_cell.length_c   1.000
_cell.angle_alpha   90.00
_cell.angle_beta   90.00
_cell.angle_gamma   90.00
#
_symmetry.space_group_name_H-M   'P 1'
#
loop_
_entity.id
_entity.type
_entity.pdbx_description
1 polymer ?
#
loop_
_entity_poly.entity_id
_entity_poly.type
_entity_poly.pdbx_seq_one_letter_code
_entity_poly.pdbx_strand_id
1 'polypeptide(L)'
;MQQTEILSLVERLIPVYRSGDLDYLLSQMTEGHPPSAKLLVKMELNRLMAPCTKSIDLRGKVQGECREYHFDGRQHWLDDVAFNSYQKSLKKFGAYTEGVWEAVNNTRNNFRVMKQQGKLDPKTDQPKDTSFEVEPVKLGYDLKRQENRLKISSQIEIHLKNEQLVHGLSVDLSPSGAKLKVPAAFDYKLGEVIQVYFSDLNKTSNVVGLHKSIDYRILGVDESYDSDAIKFLRVLKLSDTDVIEKVIEEAIQTNTQKARHDNQDKIIRARTRGYEHMYLKHTCNLPLFFSGNELKLALLTENNRPIWQYWHDERNQQALGTLFKPERMAHLTAPGVRGSNNVLYAFKHEHQHKTLFFSMLMPEATQEQRKLFWHIGAKRDSWKAFRLFVFELSDEERKTLAEHSRELADQSRSLTHCGVLQEISDTEAAHDYLLVEKPNLPSSTLNDFRHPRQVVGTPMGIYFDARSRRKEPRYRFSTPVQVSIDALKVTGATVDLSKRGLSLLLDTPLDVKANDQVWVDYLELKLYDKSLPLDKAPYKVVRIGPEGRRLQLVIEENLQTLKTIAFFNSIIEHNQDKLLIKEEILPSNALLESLHNILLDKMVSTPFFVEKVGSNLKPKVIGVNYPLPPHLALLAKLGSENRITLQPIFKGHTNSLLATPMKRIEGAVPQYHEVYLSAVKYGTRIQSVESRLLSDFADTRERIRFIRQGQAMGEFYALRVSGVPVFAPITNLLRSDLTELAEISPHHAKSLEKEMLAQVGYGELVDITEEVLIRLELT
;
A
#
# COMPACT_ATOMS: atom_id res chain seq x y z
N MET A 1 -28.57 45.21 -23.29
CA MET A 1 -27.82 44.38 -22.34
C MET A 1 -28.73 43.25 -21.89
N GLN A 2 -28.29 42.00 -22.01
CA GLN A 2 -29.06 40.85 -21.53
C GLN A 2 -29.05 40.81 -20.00
N GLN A 3 -30.07 40.20 -19.38
CA GLN A 3 -30.17 40.13 -17.91
C GLN A 3 -28.95 39.46 -17.26
N THR A 4 -28.34 38.49 -17.93
CA THR A 4 -27.10 37.81 -17.53
C THR A 4 -25.89 38.75 -17.47
N GLU A 5 -25.77 39.70 -18.39
CA GLU A 5 -24.69 40.71 -18.39
C GLU A 5 -24.87 41.70 -17.24
N ILE A 6 -26.11 42.11 -16.93
CA ILE A 6 -26.43 42.95 -15.78
C ILE A 6 -25.99 42.27 -14.48
N LEU A 7 -26.36 40.99 -14.29
CA LEU A 7 -26.01 40.23 -13.08
C LEU A 7 -24.50 40.04 -12.92
N SER A 8 -23.76 39.84 -14.02
CA SER A 8 -22.30 39.73 -13.99
C SER A 8 -21.61 41.02 -13.55
N LEU A 9 -22.11 42.17 -14.04
CA LEU A 9 -21.62 43.49 -13.63
C LEU A 9 -21.92 43.77 -12.16
N VAL A 10 -23.13 43.43 -11.70
CA VAL A 10 -23.53 43.54 -10.29
C VAL A 10 -22.62 42.70 -9.39
N GLU A 11 -22.31 41.45 -9.78
CA GLU A 11 -21.43 40.59 -8.97
C GLU A 11 -20.04 41.16 -8.75
N ARG A 12 -19.46 41.84 -9.75
CA ARG A 12 -18.14 42.47 -9.66
C ARG A 12 -18.14 43.73 -8.78
N LEU A 13 -19.29 44.38 -8.62
CA LEU A 13 -19.43 45.63 -7.86
C LEU A 13 -19.79 45.41 -6.38
N ILE A 14 -20.22 44.20 -5.98
CA ILE A 14 -20.54 43.88 -4.56
C ILE A 14 -19.38 44.22 -3.59
N PRO A 15 -18.11 43.86 -3.85
CA PRO A 15 -17.02 44.12 -2.91
C PRO A 15 -16.74 45.61 -2.68
N VAL A 16 -17.02 46.46 -3.68
CA VAL A 16 -16.75 47.90 -3.67
C VAL A 16 -17.98 48.72 -3.29
N TYR A 17 -19.11 48.10 -2.98
CA TYR A 17 -20.37 48.79 -2.70
C TYR A 17 -20.29 49.81 -1.56
N ARG A 18 -19.52 49.50 -0.51
CA ARG A 18 -19.32 50.38 0.65
C ARG A 18 -18.09 51.29 0.52
N SER A 19 -17.42 51.28 -0.64
CA SER A 19 -16.27 52.15 -0.92
C SER A 19 -16.71 53.46 -1.58
N GLY A 20 -15.91 54.51 -1.46
CA GLY A 20 -16.13 55.77 -2.16
C GLY A 20 -16.02 55.67 -3.69
N ASP A 21 -15.48 54.55 -4.20
CA ASP A 21 -15.16 54.35 -5.62
C ASP A 21 -16.30 53.72 -6.43
N LEU A 22 -17.45 53.41 -5.80
CA LEU A 22 -18.56 52.70 -6.44
C LEU A 22 -19.08 53.41 -7.69
N ASP A 23 -19.37 54.72 -7.61
CA ASP A 23 -19.94 55.46 -8.75
C ASP A 23 -18.92 55.63 -9.89
N TYR A 24 -17.62 55.67 -9.57
CA TYR A 24 -16.54 55.69 -10.56
C TYR A 24 -16.44 54.35 -11.31
N LEU A 25 -16.34 53.24 -10.57
CA LEU A 25 -16.26 51.88 -11.15
C LEU A 25 -17.54 51.50 -11.90
N LEU A 26 -18.71 51.86 -11.38
CA LEU A 26 -19.99 51.66 -12.06
C LEU A 26 -20.02 52.43 -13.41
N SER A 27 -19.49 53.65 -13.45
CA SER A 27 -19.44 54.45 -14.69
C SER A 27 -18.47 53.83 -15.71
N GLN A 28 -17.29 53.39 -15.27
CA GLN A 28 -16.30 52.75 -16.12
C GLN A 28 -16.80 51.40 -16.67
N MET A 29 -17.46 50.60 -15.84
CA MET A 29 -17.96 49.27 -16.24
C MET A 29 -19.24 49.32 -17.09
N THR A 30 -19.88 50.49 -17.20
CA THR A 30 -21.07 50.70 -18.04
C THR A 30 -20.80 51.64 -19.22
N GLU A 31 -19.52 51.98 -19.46
CA GLU A 31 -19.09 52.80 -20.57
C GLU A 31 -19.40 52.14 -21.91
N GLY A 32 -20.01 52.89 -22.84
CA GLY A 32 -20.47 52.37 -24.12
C GLY A 32 -21.85 51.66 -24.10
N HIS A 33 -22.49 51.52 -22.93
CA HIS A 33 -23.85 51.00 -22.82
C HIS A 33 -24.90 52.12 -22.68
N PRO A 34 -26.19 51.84 -22.99
CA PRO A 34 -27.27 52.81 -22.80
C PRO A 34 -27.40 53.26 -21.32
N PRO A 35 -27.78 54.51 -21.03
CA PRO A 35 -27.94 55.01 -19.65
C PRO A 35 -28.88 54.16 -18.77
N SER A 36 -29.86 53.48 -19.38
CA SER A 36 -30.76 52.54 -18.70
C SER A 36 -30.02 51.34 -18.10
N ALA A 37 -28.91 50.89 -18.71
CA ALA A 37 -28.11 49.77 -18.19
C ALA A 37 -27.43 50.12 -16.86
N LYS A 38 -26.87 51.33 -16.75
CA LYS A 38 -26.27 51.84 -15.51
C LYS A 38 -27.30 51.91 -14.37
N LEU A 39 -28.50 52.38 -14.68
CA LEU A 39 -29.60 52.43 -13.72
C LEU A 39 -30.02 51.02 -13.26
N LEU A 40 -30.18 50.08 -14.19
CA LEU A 40 -30.57 48.70 -13.87
C LEU A 40 -29.51 47.99 -13.00
N VAL A 41 -28.22 48.15 -13.30
CA VAL A 41 -27.12 47.62 -12.48
C VAL A 41 -27.14 48.23 -11.08
N LYS A 42 -27.33 49.55 -10.97
CA LYS A 42 -27.40 50.25 -9.67
C LYS A 42 -28.62 49.81 -8.84
N MET A 43 -29.78 49.67 -9.48
CA MET A 43 -31.01 49.20 -8.83
C MET A 43 -30.86 47.77 -8.30
N GLU A 44 -30.31 46.86 -9.10
CA GLU A 44 -30.14 45.46 -8.70
C GLU A 44 -29.06 45.31 -7.61
N LEU A 45 -27.97 46.08 -7.71
CA LEU A 45 -26.94 46.12 -6.66
C LEU A 45 -27.50 46.64 -5.34
N ASN A 46 -28.26 47.73 -5.35
CA ASN A 46 -28.92 48.27 -4.16
C ASN A 46 -29.93 47.26 -3.56
N ARG A 47 -30.67 46.54 -4.41
CA ARG A 47 -31.61 45.50 -3.98
C ARG A 47 -30.89 44.37 -3.25
N LEU A 48 -29.80 43.83 -3.82
CA LEU A 48 -29.03 42.74 -3.23
C LEU A 48 -28.31 43.15 -1.93
N MET A 49 -27.90 44.41 -1.82
CA MET A 49 -27.22 44.96 -0.64
C MET A 49 -28.18 45.47 0.45
N ALA A 50 -29.49 45.53 0.17
CA ALA A 50 -30.50 45.95 1.15
C ALA A 50 -30.56 44.97 2.33
N PRO A 51 -30.67 45.45 3.58
CA PRO A 51 -30.83 44.59 4.76
C PRO A 51 -32.04 43.66 4.60
N CYS A 52 -31.85 42.37 4.92
CA CYS A 52 -32.94 41.39 4.85
C CYS A 52 -33.51 41.11 6.23
N THR A 53 -34.83 41.04 6.33
CA THR A 53 -35.54 40.71 7.58
C THR A 53 -36.29 39.38 7.51
N LYS A 54 -35.99 38.52 6.54
CA LYS A 54 -36.71 37.26 6.34
C LYS A 54 -36.00 36.14 7.07
N SER A 55 -36.72 35.29 7.79
CA SER A 55 -36.17 34.00 8.25
C SER A 55 -36.05 33.03 7.07
N ILE A 56 -35.20 32.01 7.22
CA ILE A 56 -35.00 30.98 6.20
C ILE A 56 -35.39 29.64 6.81
N ASP A 57 -36.34 28.96 6.18
CA ASP A 57 -36.71 27.58 6.53
C ASP A 57 -36.68 26.70 5.29
N LEU A 58 -35.68 25.81 5.24
CA LEU A 58 -35.42 24.88 4.15
C LEU A 58 -35.93 23.46 4.42
N ARG A 59 -36.58 23.20 5.55
CA ARG A 59 -37.13 21.86 5.84
C ARG A 59 -38.07 21.43 4.73
N GLY A 60 -37.87 20.22 4.21
CA GLY A 60 -38.64 19.68 3.09
C GLY A 60 -38.39 20.33 1.73
N LYS A 61 -37.48 21.32 1.63
CA LYS A 61 -37.14 22.03 0.37
C LYS A 61 -35.77 21.64 -0.19
N VAL A 62 -34.94 20.97 0.59
CA VAL A 62 -33.56 20.60 0.22
C VAL A 62 -33.30 19.11 0.41
N GLN A 63 -32.40 18.56 -0.40
CA GLN A 63 -31.82 17.23 -0.22
C GLN A 63 -30.71 17.29 0.84
N GLY A 64 -31.12 17.39 2.10
CA GLY A 64 -30.25 17.48 3.27
C GLY A 64 -31.06 17.63 4.56
N GLU A 65 -30.50 17.20 5.69
CA GLU A 65 -31.14 17.42 6.99
C GLU A 65 -30.94 18.86 7.45
N CYS A 66 -32.04 19.58 7.66
CA CYS A 66 -32.00 20.95 8.17
C CYS A 66 -31.88 20.96 9.69
N ARG A 67 -30.98 21.79 10.20
CA ARG A 67 -30.78 22.05 11.63
C ARG A 67 -31.13 23.49 11.94
N GLU A 68 -31.46 23.74 13.19
CA GLU A 68 -31.79 25.06 13.71
C GLU A 68 -30.52 25.88 13.96
N TYR A 69 -30.53 27.14 13.54
CA TYR A 69 -29.46 28.09 13.78
C TYR A 69 -30.04 29.44 14.18
N HIS A 70 -29.38 30.10 15.14
CA HIS A 70 -29.73 31.45 15.58
C HIS A 70 -28.64 32.44 15.16
N PHE A 71 -28.99 33.39 14.31
CA PHE A 71 -28.12 34.48 13.92
C PHE A 71 -28.94 35.71 13.52
N ASP A 72 -28.36 36.91 13.69
CA ASP A 72 -29.02 38.20 13.44
C ASP A 72 -30.37 38.37 14.19
N GLY A 73 -30.44 37.81 15.41
CA GLY A 73 -31.63 37.84 16.26
C GLY A 73 -32.81 36.98 15.78
N ARG A 74 -32.58 36.06 14.83
CA ARG A 74 -33.63 35.27 14.17
C ARG A 74 -33.30 33.78 14.17
N GLN A 75 -34.35 32.97 14.07
CA GLN A 75 -34.28 31.52 13.94
C GLN A 75 -34.32 31.10 12.47
N HIS A 76 -33.39 30.24 12.07
CA HIS A 76 -33.25 29.71 10.70
C HIS A 76 -33.14 28.19 10.73
N TRP A 77 -33.66 27.52 9.69
CA TRP A 77 -33.56 26.07 9.50
C TRP A 77 -32.81 25.78 8.20
N LEU A 78 -31.55 25.39 8.32
CA LEU A 78 -30.61 25.23 7.21
C LEU A 78 -29.95 23.87 7.24
N ASP A 79 -29.70 23.27 6.08
CA ASP A 79 -28.82 22.10 5.97
C ASP A 79 -27.35 22.51 5.80
N ASP A 80 -26.44 21.54 5.79
CA ASP A 80 -24.99 21.79 5.70
C ASP A 80 -24.62 22.60 4.44
N VAL A 81 -25.31 22.38 3.31
CA VAL A 81 -25.05 23.09 2.05
C VAL A 81 -25.50 24.55 2.13
N ALA A 82 -26.70 24.79 2.65
CA ALA A 82 -27.26 26.12 2.82
C ALA A 82 -26.52 26.94 3.86
N PHE A 83 -26.10 26.31 4.95
CA PHE A 83 -25.28 26.96 5.97
C PHE A 83 -23.90 27.36 5.43
N ASN A 84 -23.26 26.51 4.63
CA ASN A 84 -22.01 26.88 3.95
C ASN A 84 -22.22 28.06 2.97
N SER A 85 -23.34 28.07 2.24
CA SER A 85 -23.72 29.20 1.36
C SER A 85 -23.92 30.49 2.16
N TYR A 86 -24.54 30.40 3.33
CA TYR A 86 -24.76 31.53 4.24
C TYR A 86 -23.44 32.14 4.68
N GLN A 87 -22.51 31.35 5.23
CA GLN A 87 -21.20 31.84 5.70
C GLN A 87 -20.38 32.49 4.58
N LYS A 88 -20.36 31.87 3.38
CA LYS A 88 -19.66 32.43 2.22
C LYS A 88 -20.29 33.74 1.75
N SER A 89 -21.61 33.79 1.72
CA SER A 89 -22.35 34.98 1.28
C SER A 89 -22.24 36.11 2.30
N LEU A 90 -22.25 35.81 3.60
CA LEU A 90 -22.07 36.81 4.65
C LEU A 90 -20.71 37.51 4.53
N LYS A 91 -19.63 36.77 4.21
CA LYS A 91 -18.32 37.35 3.89
C LYS A 91 -18.35 38.22 2.63
N LYS A 92 -19.12 37.82 1.61
CA LYS A 92 -19.25 38.55 0.33
C LYS A 92 -20.02 39.87 0.49
N PHE A 93 -21.14 39.85 1.20
CA PHE A 93 -22.07 40.98 1.34
C PHE A 93 -21.81 41.83 2.61
N GLY A 94 -21.05 41.31 3.57
CA GLY A 94 -20.64 42.01 4.79
C GLY A 94 -21.74 42.21 5.85
N ALA A 95 -22.98 41.80 5.59
CA ALA A 95 -24.11 41.80 6.52
C ALA A 95 -25.21 40.85 5.99
N TYR A 96 -26.27 40.62 6.77
CA TYR A 96 -27.44 39.86 6.31
C TYR A 96 -28.30 40.70 5.35
N THR A 97 -28.14 40.48 4.05
CA THR A 97 -28.82 41.23 2.98
C THR A 97 -29.72 40.33 2.13
N GLU A 98 -30.55 40.93 1.27
CA GLU A 98 -31.39 40.18 0.32
C GLU A 98 -30.54 39.24 -0.57
N GLY A 99 -29.32 39.65 -0.93
CA GLY A 99 -28.36 38.80 -1.66
C GLY A 99 -27.89 37.57 -0.87
N VAL A 100 -27.72 37.68 0.45
CA VAL A 100 -27.44 36.52 1.31
C VAL A 100 -28.65 35.59 1.37
N TRP A 101 -29.85 36.16 1.55
CA TRP A 101 -31.09 35.37 1.57
C TRP A 101 -31.32 34.61 0.26
N GLU A 102 -31.12 35.26 -0.89
CA GLU A 102 -31.26 34.62 -2.20
C GLU A 102 -30.23 33.52 -2.44
N ALA A 103 -28.97 33.74 -2.05
CA ALA A 103 -27.91 32.75 -2.21
C ALA A 103 -28.12 31.49 -1.36
N VAL A 104 -28.72 31.65 -0.17
CA VAL A 104 -29.04 30.53 0.74
C VAL A 104 -30.30 29.80 0.30
N ASN A 105 -31.32 30.52 -0.18
CA ASN A 105 -32.58 29.90 -0.61
C ASN A 105 -32.46 29.18 -1.97
N ASN A 106 -31.42 29.48 -2.76
CA ASN A 106 -31.15 28.90 -4.08
C ASN A 106 -29.92 27.99 -4.11
N THR A 107 -29.65 27.24 -3.03
CA THR A 107 -28.55 26.28 -3.01
C THR A 107 -28.75 25.14 -4.01
N ARG A 108 -27.63 24.54 -4.44
CA ARG A 108 -27.58 23.48 -5.47
C ARG A 108 -28.41 22.23 -5.15
N ASN A 109 -28.72 22.00 -3.89
CA ASN A 109 -29.47 20.86 -3.39
C ASN A 109 -30.93 21.20 -3.04
N ASN A 110 -31.39 22.41 -3.36
CA ASN A 110 -32.80 22.77 -3.27
C ASN A 110 -33.58 22.07 -4.39
N PHE A 111 -34.68 21.39 -4.04
CA PHE A 111 -35.48 20.61 -5.00
C PHE A 111 -36.01 21.46 -6.17
N ARG A 112 -36.28 22.76 -5.95
CA ARG A 112 -36.67 23.70 -7.03
C ARG A 112 -35.54 23.90 -8.03
N VAL A 113 -34.33 24.15 -7.53
CA VAL A 113 -33.13 24.38 -8.34
C VAL A 113 -32.74 23.08 -9.05
N MET A 114 -32.87 21.94 -8.38
CA MET A 114 -32.65 20.63 -8.99
C MET A 114 -33.63 20.33 -10.13
N LYS A 115 -34.92 20.71 -10.01
CA LYS A 115 -35.91 20.60 -11.09
C LYS A 115 -35.56 21.49 -12.28
N GLN A 116 -35.23 22.76 -12.03
CA GLN A 116 -34.86 23.70 -13.10
C GLN A 116 -33.56 23.31 -13.82
N GLN A 117 -32.64 22.63 -13.14
CA GLN A 117 -31.39 22.12 -13.71
C GLN A 117 -31.52 20.71 -14.33
N GLY A 118 -32.73 20.14 -14.42
CA GLY A 118 -32.94 18.80 -14.99
C GLY A 118 -32.31 17.65 -14.19
N LYS A 119 -32.02 17.86 -12.89
CA LYS A 119 -31.42 16.84 -11.99
C LYS A 119 -32.44 15.92 -11.32
N LEU A 120 -33.75 16.22 -11.46
CA LEU A 120 -34.85 15.45 -10.88
C LEU A 120 -35.61 14.60 -11.92
N ASP A 121 -35.29 14.74 -13.21
CA ASP A 121 -35.53 13.66 -14.16
C ASP A 121 -34.45 12.59 -13.94
N PRO A 122 -34.76 11.28 -14.02
CA PRO A 122 -33.73 10.27 -14.06
C PRO A 122 -32.83 10.69 -15.22
N LYS A 123 -31.57 11.03 -14.90
CA LYS A 123 -30.59 11.26 -15.94
C LYS A 123 -30.74 10.09 -16.91
N THR A 124 -30.80 10.41 -18.19
CA THR A 124 -30.21 9.53 -19.20
C THR A 124 -28.73 9.42 -18.85
N ASP A 125 -28.44 8.71 -17.76
CA ASP A 125 -27.11 8.22 -17.44
C ASP A 125 -26.82 7.29 -18.61
N GLN A 126 -26.00 7.77 -19.54
CA GLN A 126 -25.14 6.84 -20.24
C GLN A 126 -24.56 5.93 -19.17
N PRO A 127 -24.68 4.60 -19.30
CA PRO A 127 -24.26 3.68 -18.26
C PRO A 127 -22.80 4.02 -17.91
N LYS A 128 -22.58 4.60 -16.73
CA LYS A 128 -21.22 4.83 -16.25
C LYS A 128 -20.57 3.46 -16.18
N ASP A 129 -19.50 3.29 -16.94
CA ASP A 129 -18.76 2.04 -16.98
C ASP A 129 -18.09 1.82 -15.62
N THR A 130 -18.76 1.04 -14.76
CA THR A 130 -18.27 0.68 -13.42
C THR A 130 -17.28 -0.49 -13.45
N SER A 131 -16.78 -0.89 -14.62
CA SER A 131 -15.92 -2.07 -14.76
C SER A 131 -14.59 -1.98 -14.01
N PHE A 132 -14.15 -0.77 -13.64
CA PHE A 132 -12.90 -0.52 -12.92
C PHE A 132 -13.12 0.20 -11.58
N GLU A 133 -14.36 0.29 -11.10
CA GLU A 133 -14.66 0.78 -9.75
C GLU A 133 -14.36 -0.30 -8.72
N VAL A 134 -13.39 -0.05 -7.84
CA VAL A 134 -12.95 -1.00 -6.83
C VAL A 134 -13.40 -0.60 -5.43
N GLU A 135 -13.73 -1.59 -4.62
CA GLU A 135 -14.02 -1.39 -3.21
C GLU A 135 -12.71 -1.22 -2.41
N PRO A 136 -12.53 -0.12 -1.66
CA PRO A 136 -11.40 0.02 -0.77
C PRO A 136 -11.59 -0.80 0.52
N VAL A 137 -10.71 -1.78 0.74
CA VAL A 137 -10.62 -2.53 2.01
C VAL A 137 -9.46 -1.95 2.81
N LYS A 138 -9.75 -1.51 4.04
CA LYS A 138 -8.72 -0.99 4.94
C LYS A 138 -7.92 -2.15 5.53
N LEU A 139 -6.65 -2.28 5.16
CA LEU A 139 -5.76 -3.30 5.71
C LEU A 139 -5.24 -2.88 7.09
N GLY A 140 -4.83 -3.86 7.91
CA GLY A 140 -4.42 -3.62 9.30
C GLY A 140 -5.58 -3.12 10.17
N TYR A 141 -6.82 -3.51 9.83
CA TYR A 141 -8.03 -3.05 10.54
C TYR A 141 -7.99 -3.41 12.04
N ASP A 142 -7.39 -4.55 12.36
CA ASP A 142 -7.33 -5.13 13.71
C ASP A 142 -6.32 -4.42 14.64
N LEU A 143 -5.22 -3.87 14.11
CA LEU A 143 -4.12 -3.28 14.89
C LEU A 143 -4.53 -2.02 15.69
N LYS A 144 -5.70 -1.44 15.40
CA LYS A 144 -6.18 -0.17 16.00
C LYS A 144 -7.40 -0.32 16.91
N ARG A 145 -7.85 -1.55 17.22
CA ARG A 145 -9.12 -1.79 17.93
C ARG A 145 -8.96 -2.69 19.16
N GLN A 146 -8.36 -2.13 20.21
CA GLN A 146 -8.40 -2.72 21.56
C GLN A 146 -9.65 -2.30 22.36
N GLU A 147 -10.47 -1.36 21.85
CA GLU A 147 -11.59 -0.76 22.59
C GLU A 147 -12.96 -1.04 21.93
N ASN A 148 -13.99 -1.26 22.77
CA ASN A 148 -15.39 -1.36 22.36
C ASN A 148 -15.88 -0.04 21.75
N ARG A 149 -16.67 -0.09 20.68
CA ARG A 149 -17.17 1.10 19.98
C ARG A 149 -18.67 1.08 19.75
N LEU A 150 -19.26 2.27 19.72
CA LEU A 150 -20.66 2.49 19.39
C LEU A 150 -20.77 3.30 18.10
N LYS A 151 -21.16 2.65 17.00
CA LYS A 151 -21.55 3.33 15.76
C LYS A 151 -22.95 3.89 15.92
N ILE A 152 -23.04 5.17 16.21
CA ILE A 152 -24.30 5.87 16.34
C ILE A 152 -24.20 7.22 15.63
N SER A 153 -25.26 7.56 14.90
CA SER A 153 -25.43 8.90 14.33
C SER A 153 -26.33 9.70 15.25
N SER A 154 -25.73 10.43 16.20
CA SER A 154 -26.46 11.26 17.16
C SER A 154 -26.05 12.73 17.02
N GLN A 155 -26.97 13.65 17.24
CA GLN A 155 -26.68 15.09 17.21
C GLN A 155 -25.68 15.47 18.31
N ILE A 156 -24.75 16.35 17.92
CA ILE A 156 -23.73 16.93 18.78
C ILE A 156 -23.61 18.43 18.54
N GLU A 157 -23.12 19.11 19.56
CA GLU A 157 -22.75 20.52 19.55
C GLU A 157 -21.26 20.64 19.82
N ILE A 158 -20.54 21.33 18.96
CA ILE A 158 -19.09 21.50 19.04
C ILE A 158 -18.79 22.98 19.25
N HIS A 159 -18.13 23.30 20.36
CA HIS A 159 -17.58 24.64 20.60
C HIS A 159 -16.13 24.65 20.12
N LEU A 160 -15.86 25.49 19.13
CA LEU A 160 -14.52 25.76 18.61
C LEU A 160 -13.80 26.83 19.46
N LYS A 161 -12.47 26.92 19.34
CA LYS A 161 -11.65 27.86 20.13
C LYS A 161 -11.98 29.35 19.88
N ASN A 162 -12.60 29.66 18.75
CA ASN A 162 -13.04 31.00 18.36
C ASN A 162 -14.48 31.32 18.80
N GLU A 163 -15.02 30.60 19.79
CA GLU A 163 -16.39 30.72 20.31
C GLU A 163 -17.50 30.42 19.27
N GLN A 164 -17.14 29.81 18.13
CA GLN A 164 -18.15 29.37 17.16
C GLN A 164 -18.78 28.05 17.59
N LEU A 165 -20.12 28.04 17.61
CA LEU A 165 -20.92 26.84 17.79
C LEU A 165 -21.14 26.15 16.44
N VAL A 166 -20.81 24.86 16.39
CA VAL A 166 -20.97 24.00 15.21
C VAL A 166 -21.87 22.84 15.56
N HIS A 167 -22.96 22.66 14.81
CA HIS A 167 -23.80 21.46 14.91
C HIS A 167 -23.27 20.37 13.99
N GLY A 168 -23.05 19.18 14.56
CA GLY A 168 -22.57 18.02 13.83
C GLY A 168 -23.33 16.75 14.19
N LEU A 169 -22.80 15.62 13.74
CA LEU A 169 -23.24 14.28 14.13
C LEU A 169 -22.06 13.47 14.65
N SER A 170 -22.27 12.68 15.71
CA SER A 170 -21.39 11.56 16.01
C SER A 170 -21.52 10.50 14.91
N VAL A 171 -20.49 9.68 14.70
CA VAL A 171 -20.50 8.59 13.70
C VAL A 171 -19.97 7.30 14.31
N ASP A 172 -18.89 7.40 15.07
CA ASP A 172 -18.23 6.29 15.75
C ASP A 172 -17.71 6.82 17.11
N LEU A 173 -18.09 6.17 18.21
CA LEU A 173 -17.69 6.54 19.58
C LEU A 173 -16.86 5.42 20.19
N SER A 174 -15.80 5.78 20.91
CA SER A 174 -14.92 4.89 21.67
C SER A 174 -14.56 5.52 23.02
N PRO A 175 -14.10 4.75 24.01
CA PRO A 175 -13.60 5.28 25.28
C PRO A 175 -12.53 6.36 25.09
N SER A 176 -11.60 6.18 24.14
CA SER A 176 -10.49 7.11 23.90
C SER A 176 -10.76 8.21 22.88
N GLY A 177 -11.84 8.15 22.10
CA GLY A 177 -12.02 9.06 20.97
C GLY A 177 -13.34 8.97 20.23
N ALA A 178 -13.51 9.79 19.20
CA ALA A 178 -14.72 9.82 18.38
C ALA A 178 -14.45 10.19 16.92
N LYS A 179 -15.37 9.82 16.03
CA LYS A 179 -15.46 10.34 14.67
C LYS A 179 -16.72 11.20 14.56
N LEU A 180 -16.54 12.46 14.15
CA LEU A 180 -17.60 13.47 14.09
C LEU A 180 -17.79 13.94 12.65
N LYS A 181 -19.03 14.02 12.17
CA LYS A 181 -19.40 14.60 10.88
C LYS A 181 -19.78 16.06 11.09
N VAL A 182 -19.13 16.97 10.36
CA VAL A 182 -19.25 18.42 10.59
C VAL A 182 -19.34 19.21 9.27
N PRO A 183 -19.90 20.44 9.25
CA PRO A 183 -19.95 21.28 8.06
C PRO A 183 -18.55 21.75 7.61
N ALA A 184 -18.30 21.77 6.29
CA ALA A 184 -16.99 22.12 5.73
C ALA A 184 -16.63 23.62 5.81
N ALA A 185 -17.60 24.52 6.05
CA ALA A 185 -17.36 25.96 6.09
C ALA A 185 -16.48 26.45 7.25
N PHE A 186 -16.28 25.62 8.29
CA PHE A 186 -15.42 25.96 9.41
C PHE A 186 -13.97 25.49 9.18
N ASP A 187 -13.05 26.20 9.83
CA ASP A 187 -11.62 25.94 9.78
C ASP A 187 -11.20 25.08 10.97
N TYR A 188 -11.20 23.76 10.78
CA TYR A 188 -10.76 22.79 11.80
C TYR A 188 -9.27 22.52 11.66
N LYS A 189 -8.51 22.70 12.74
CA LYS A 189 -7.05 22.52 12.71
C LYS A 189 -6.60 21.26 13.43
N LEU A 190 -5.60 20.57 12.88
CA LEU A 190 -4.95 19.46 13.55
C LEU A 190 -4.32 19.93 14.87
N GLY A 191 -4.50 19.17 15.94
CA GLY A 191 -4.04 19.49 17.28
C GLY A 191 -4.94 20.45 18.07
N GLU A 192 -5.95 21.07 17.43
CA GLU A 192 -6.91 21.94 18.11
C GLU A 192 -7.78 21.16 19.10
N VAL A 193 -8.07 21.78 20.24
CA VAL A 193 -8.98 21.24 21.26
C VAL A 193 -10.37 21.85 21.06
N ILE A 194 -11.37 20.98 20.98
CA ILE A 194 -12.78 21.32 20.81
C ILE A 194 -13.59 20.75 21.97
N GLN A 195 -14.68 21.41 22.35
CA GLN A 195 -15.59 20.89 23.37
C GLN A 195 -16.84 20.33 22.70
N VAL A 196 -17.12 19.04 22.94
CA VAL A 196 -18.23 18.33 22.30
C VAL A 196 -19.30 18.01 23.33
N TYR A 197 -20.51 18.52 23.11
CA TYR A 197 -21.70 18.21 23.88
C TYR A 197 -22.59 17.25 23.08
N PHE A 198 -22.92 16.11 23.67
CA PHE A 198 -23.71 15.06 23.02
C PHE A 198 -25.21 15.25 23.29
N SER A 199 -25.79 16.25 22.64
CA SER A 199 -27.15 16.73 22.92
C SER A 199 -28.25 15.67 22.75
N ASP A 200 -28.12 14.76 21.79
CA ASP A 200 -29.07 13.65 21.63
C ASP A 200 -28.87 12.54 22.66
N LEU A 201 -27.63 12.10 22.87
CA LEU A 201 -27.33 11.06 23.85
C LEU A 201 -27.76 11.49 25.26
N ASN A 202 -27.57 12.76 25.61
CA ASN A 202 -28.02 13.31 26.89
C ASN A 202 -29.54 13.22 27.11
N LYS A 203 -30.34 13.16 26.03
CA LYS A 203 -31.80 13.00 26.10
C LYS A 203 -32.22 11.53 26.12
N THR A 204 -31.47 10.65 25.47
CA THR A 204 -31.89 9.26 25.23
C THR A 204 -31.23 8.24 26.15
N SER A 205 -30.07 8.56 26.73
CA SER A 205 -29.31 7.68 27.63
C SER A 205 -29.53 8.07 29.10
N ASN A 206 -29.51 7.08 30.01
CA ASN A 206 -29.60 7.33 31.45
C ASN A 206 -28.23 7.59 32.10
N VAL A 207 -27.15 7.67 31.31
CA VAL A 207 -25.80 7.85 31.83
C VAL A 207 -25.61 9.26 32.41
N VAL A 208 -25.26 9.29 33.70
CA VAL A 208 -24.95 10.52 34.44
C VAL A 208 -23.67 11.15 33.88
N GLY A 209 -23.73 12.45 33.54
CA GLY A 209 -22.57 13.24 33.11
C GLY A 209 -22.63 13.72 31.66
N LEU A 210 -23.57 13.23 30.85
CA LEU A 210 -23.80 13.67 29.47
C LEU A 210 -24.25 15.14 29.33
N HIS A 211 -24.68 15.76 30.43
CA HIS A 211 -25.03 17.19 30.48
C HIS A 211 -23.81 18.11 30.37
N LYS A 212 -22.58 17.58 30.46
CA LYS A 212 -21.33 18.33 30.33
C LYS A 212 -20.68 18.09 28.97
N SER A 213 -20.02 19.11 28.45
CA SER A 213 -19.15 18.99 27.28
C SER A 213 -17.90 18.18 27.61
N ILE A 214 -17.40 17.42 26.64
CA ILE A 214 -16.18 16.63 26.73
C ILE A 214 -15.13 17.26 25.82
N ASP A 215 -13.92 17.46 26.33
CA ASP A 215 -12.80 18.02 25.57
C ASP A 215 -12.16 16.95 24.69
N TYR A 216 -11.94 17.31 23.43
CA TYR A 216 -11.41 16.45 22.40
C TYR A 216 -10.31 17.17 21.62
N ARG A 217 -9.22 16.47 21.28
CA ARG A 217 -8.17 16.96 20.37
C ARG A 217 -8.39 16.43 18.96
N ILE A 218 -8.40 17.30 17.97
CA ILE A 218 -8.47 16.91 16.56
C ILE A 218 -7.15 16.25 16.14
N LEU A 219 -7.21 14.96 15.81
CA LEU A 219 -6.09 14.19 15.26
C LEU A 219 -6.12 14.11 13.74
N GLY A 220 -7.29 14.30 13.13
CA GLY A 220 -7.48 14.19 11.68
C GLY A 220 -8.69 14.98 11.21
N VAL A 221 -8.58 15.58 10.03
CA VAL A 221 -9.68 16.23 9.30
C VAL A 221 -9.73 15.56 7.94
N ASP A 222 -10.68 14.64 7.77
CA ASP A 222 -10.85 13.88 6.54
C ASP A 222 -11.91 14.58 5.66
N GLU A 223 -11.62 14.80 4.38
CA GLU A 223 -12.62 15.32 3.43
C GLU A 223 -13.66 14.24 3.11
N SER A 224 -14.91 14.66 2.88
CA SER A 224 -15.95 13.75 2.40
C SER A 224 -15.83 13.56 0.89
N TYR A 225 -15.59 12.33 0.44
CA TYR A 225 -15.48 12.01 -0.99
C TYR A 225 -16.79 12.26 -1.77
N ASP A 226 -17.94 12.14 -1.10
CA ASP A 226 -19.26 12.28 -1.75
C ASP A 226 -19.78 13.74 -1.75
N SER A 227 -19.20 14.64 -0.95
CA SER A 227 -19.74 16.00 -0.78
C SER A 227 -18.74 16.98 -0.18
N ASP A 228 -18.40 18.03 -0.95
CA ASP A 228 -17.54 19.13 -0.48
C ASP A 228 -18.16 19.95 0.68
N ALA A 229 -19.42 19.70 1.05
CA ALA A 229 -20.11 20.44 2.08
C ALA A 229 -19.82 19.94 3.51
N ILE A 230 -19.19 18.76 3.64
CA ILE A 230 -19.03 18.04 4.90
C ILE A 230 -17.56 17.63 5.08
N LYS A 231 -17.09 17.64 6.32
CA LYS A 231 -15.80 17.08 6.75
C LYS A 231 -16.03 16.06 7.87
N PHE A 232 -15.08 15.15 8.07
CA PHE A 232 -15.07 14.24 9.21
C PHE A 232 -13.88 14.55 10.12
N LEU A 233 -14.14 14.78 11.40
CA LEU A 233 -13.11 14.96 12.41
C LEU A 233 -12.83 13.62 13.10
N ARG A 234 -11.57 13.23 13.17
CA ARG A 234 -11.09 12.18 14.07
C ARG A 234 -10.52 12.84 15.31
N VAL A 235 -11.09 12.52 16.46
CA VAL A 235 -10.76 13.20 17.70
C VAL A 235 -10.35 12.24 18.82
N LEU A 236 -9.43 12.68 19.67
CA LEU A 236 -8.96 11.99 20.87
C LEU A 236 -9.54 12.67 22.11
N LYS A 237 -10.16 11.91 23.00
CA LYS A 237 -10.70 12.40 24.26
C LYS A 237 -9.56 12.88 25.15
N LEU A 238 -9.67 14.10 25.67
CA LEU A 238 -8.73 14.67 26.63
C LEU A 238 -9.28 14.68 28.05
N SER A 239 -10.60 14.76 28.21
CA SER A 239 -11.23 14.75 29.53
C SER A 239 -11.10 13.39 30.20
N ASP A 240 -10.77 13.40 31.49
CA ASP A 240 -10.75 12.23 32.35
C ASP A 240 -12.17 11.89 32.83
N THR A 241 -12.93 11.28 31.94
CA THR A 241 -14.33 10.90 32.16
C THR A 241 -14.66 9.58 31.48
N ASP A 242 -15.39 8.71 32.17
CA ASP A 242 -15.86 7.41 31.68
C ASP A 242 -17.28 7.48 31.08
N VAL A 243 -17.87 8.68 30.95
CA VAL A 243 -19.26 8.86 30.48
C VAL A 243 -19.52 8.18 29.14
N ILE A 244 -18.62 8.32 28.17
CA ILE A 244 -18.79 7.68 26.85
C ILE A 244 -18.64 6.16 26.93
N GLU A 245 -17.75 5.65 27.80
CA GLU A 245 -17.60 4.22 28.03
C GLU A 245 -18.89 3.63 28.62
N LYS A 246 -19.48 4.30 29.63
CA LYS A 246 -20.79 3.92 30.19
C LYS A 246 -21.93 3.99 29.18
N VAL A 247 -21.93 4.98 28.28
CA VAL A 247 -22.93 5.06 27.19
C VAL A 247 -22.78 3.88 26.23
N ILE A 248 -21.53 3.52 25.90
CA ILE A 248 -21.24 2.35 25.08
C ILE A 248 -21.75 1.09 25.80
N GLU A 249 -21.49 0.93 27.10
CA GLU A 249 -21.97 -0.19 27.91
C GLU A 249 -23.50 -0.27 28.01
N GLU A 250 -24.20 0.84 28.29
CA GLU A 250 -25.67 0.90 28.34
C GLU A 250 -26.27 0.52 26.98
N ALA A 251 -25.77 1.11 25.89
CA ALA A 251 -26.22 0.78 24.54
C ALA A 251 -25.94 -0.69 24.17
N ILE A 252 -24.87 -1.28 24.69
CA ILE A 252 -24.52 -2.69 24.52
C ILE A 252 -25.46 -3.61 25.33
N GLN A 253 -25.82 -3.25 26.56
CA GLN A 253 -26.66 -4.08 27.45
C GLN A 253 -28.13 -4.11 27.03
N THR A 254 -28.64 -3.01 26.50
CA THR A 254 -30.07 -2.87 26.17
C THR A 254 -30.45 -3.54 24.84
N ASN A 255 -29.46 -4.03 24.07
CA ASN A 255 -29.62 -4.30 22.66
C ASN A 255 -29.25 -5.76 22.31
N THR A 256 -30.21 -6.55 21.84
CA THR A 256 -29.98 -7.85 21.16
C THR A 256 -29.09 -7.70 19.91
N GLN A 257 -28.79 -6.46 19.53
CA GLN A 257 -27.80 -6.10 18.53
C GLN A 257 -26.35 -6.42 18.94
N LYS A 258 -25.99 -6.67 20.20
CA LYS A 258 -24.60 -7.07 20.57
C LYS A 258 -24.16 -8.35 19.86
N ALA A 259 -24.96 -9.42 19.92
CA ALA A 259 -24.64 -10.67 19.22
C ALA A 259 -24.61 -10.49 17.69
N ARG A 260 -25.50 -9.66 17.12
CA ARG A 260 -25.52 -9.39 15.68
C ARG A 260 -24.36 -8.49 15.23
N HIS A 261 -24.00 -7.50 16.02
CA HIS A 261 -22.90 -6.56 15.77
C HIS A 261 -21.54 -7.25 15.94
N ASP A 262 -21.35 -8.02 17.01
CA ASP A 262 -20.14 -8.82 17.23
C ASP A 262 -19.96 -9.84 16.09
N ASN A 263 -21.06 -10.47 15.64
CA ASN A 263 -21.01 -11.38 14.49
C ASN A 263 -20.73 -10.64 13.17
N GLN A 264 -21.31 -9.46 12.94
CA GLN A 264 -21.02 -8.63 11.77
C GLN A 264 -19.57 -8.15 11.74
N ASP A 265 -19.04 -7.70 12.87
CA ASP A 265 -17.64 -7.28 12.98
C ASP A 265 -16.69 -8.46 12.77
N LYS A 266 -17.01 -9.65 13.30
CA LYS A 266 -16.25 -10.88 13.01
C LYS A 266 -16.30 -11.27 11.52
N ILE A 267 -17.44 -11.09 10.84
CA ILE A 267 -17.56 -11.32 9.39
C ILE A 267 -16.68 -10.32 8.61
N ILE A 268 -16.76 -9.03 8.92
CA ILE A 268 -15.94 -7.99 8.27
C ILE A 268 -14.46 -8.25 8.52
N ARG A 269 -14.10 -8.64 9.74
CA ARG A 269 -12.74 -8.98 10.15
C ARG A 269 -12.21 -10.17 9.36
N ALA A 270 -12.94 -11.28 9.32
CA ALA A 270 -12.55 -12.46 8.56
C ALA A 270 -12.37 -12.14 7.07
N ARG A 271 -13.27 -11.33 6.48
CA ARG A 271 -13.12 -10.88 5.09
C ARG A 271 -11.87 -10.03 4.87
N THR A 272 -11.63 -9.07 5.77
CA THR A 272 -10.44 -8.20 5.70
C THR A 272 -9.16 -9.02 5.82
N ARG A 273 -9.10 -9.93 6.80
CA ARG A 273 -7.98 -10.86 6.98
C ARG A 273 -7.76 -11.76 5.76
N GLY A 274 -8.82 -12.19 5.08
CA GLY A 274 -8.71 -12.92 3.81
C GLY A 274 -7.90 -12.16 2.75
N TYR A 275 -8.19 -10.86 2.57
CA TYR A 275 -7.43 -10.00 1.66
C TYR A 275 -6.00 -9.72 2.17
N GLU A 276 -5.81 -9.55 3.48
CA GLU A 276 -4.48 -9.35 4.09
C GLU A 276 -3.58 -10.58 3.90
N HIS A 277 -4.10 -11.79 4.14
CA HIS A 277 -3.38 -13.04 3.94
C HIS A 277 -2.98 -13.23 2.48
N MET A 278 -3.89 -12.90 1.56
CA MET A 278 -3.63 -12.95 0.13
C MET A 278 -2.56 -11.92 -0.28
N TYR A 279 -2.60 -10.71 0.29
CA TYR A 279 -1.57 -9.68 0.11
C TYR A 279 -0.20 -10.19 0.53
N LEU A 280 -0.04 -10.65 1.76
CA LEU A 280 1.28 -11.07 2.29
C LEU A 280 1.82 -12.33 1.60
N LYS A 281 0.93 -13.24 1.16
CA LYS A 281 1.33 -14.41 0.38
C LYS A 281 1.83 -14.06 -1.02
N HIS A 282 1.33 -12.99 -1.62
CA HIS A 282 1.57 -12.64 -3.02
C HIS A 282 2.36 -11.35 -3.24
N THR A 283 2.73 -10.62 -2.20
CA THR A 283 3.50 -9.38 -2.35
C THR A 283 4.80 -9.62 -3.12
N CYS A 284 5.11 -8.67 -4.00
CA CYS A 284 6.35 -8.66 -4.77
C CYS A 284 7.49 -7.97 -4.01
N ASN A 285 7.20 -7.34 -2.89
CA ASN A 285 8.21 -6.73 -2.02
C ASN A 285 8.87 -7.79 -1.16
N LEU A 286 10.14 -7.59 -0.77
CA LEU A 286 10.90 -8.50 0.08
C LEU A 286 11.04 -7.91 1.50
N PRO A 287 10.24 -8.37 2.49
CA PRO A 287 10.44 -7.98 3.88
C PRO A 287 11.73 -8.57 4.46
N LEU A 288 12.40 -7.78 5.30
CA LEU A 288 13.72 -8.03 5.88
C LEU A 288 13.69 -7.69 7.37
N PHE A 289 14.33 -8.48 8.22
CA PHE A 289 14.43 -8.23 9.65
C PHE A 289 15.88 -8.15 10.10
N PHE A 290 16.17 -7.13 10.92
CA PHE A 290 17.53 -6.74 11.29
C PHE A 290 17.76 -6.80 12.79
N SER A 291 18.97 -7.23 13.17
CA SER A 291 19.53 -7.02 14.50
C SER A 291 20.61 -5.95 14.41
N GLY A 292 20.28 -4.74 14.87
CA GLY A 292 21.08 -3.54 14.57
C GLY A 292 21.24 -3.36 13.06
N ASN A 293 22.47 -3.48 12.57
CA ASN A 293 22.84 -3.38 11.17
C ASN A 293 22.88 -4.74 10.43
N GLU A 294 22.73 -5.87 11.13
CA GLU A 294 22.86 -7.19 10.52
C GLU A 294 21.50 -7.71 10.05
N LEU A 295 21.42 -8.07 8.76
CA LEU A 295 20.28 -8.79 8.23
C LEU A 295 20.23 -10.21 8.81
N LYS A 296 19.10 -10.58 9.42
CA LYS A 296 18.87 -11.90 10.01
C LYS A 296 17.83 -12.69 9.23
N LEU A 297 16.67 -12.11 8.94
CA LEU A 297 15.58 -12.84 8.29
C LEU A 297 15.12 -12.13 7.03
N ALA A 298 14.66 -12.90 6.05
CA ALA A 298 13.94 -12.41 4.88
C ALA A 298 12.66 -13.24 4.70
N LEU A 299 11.54 -12.56 4.49
CA LEU A 299 10.26 -13.22 4.26
C LEU A 299 10.02 -13.40 2.76
N LEU A 300 9.94 -14.65 2.33
CA LEU A 300 9.85 -15.06 0.95
C LEU A 300 8.41 -15.41 0.55
N THR A 301 8.05 -14.96 -0.64
CA THR A 301 6.90 -15.41 -1.42
C THR A 301 7.43 -15.96 -2.74
N GLU A 302 6.60 -16.62 -3.54
CA GLU A 302 7.03 -16.98 -4.91
C GLU A 302 7.32 -15.73 -5.75
N ASN A 303 6.64 -14.62 -5.45
CA ASN A 303 6.67 -13.40 -6.24
C ASN A 303 7.87 -12.50 -5.91
N ASN A 304 8.33 -12.49 -4.66
CA ASN A 304 9.52 -11.73 -4.24
C ASN A 304 10.83 -12.56 -4.26
N ARG A 305 10.73 -13.89 -4.44
CA ARG A 305 11.90 -14.80 -4.52
C ARG A 305 12.96 -14.33 -5.52
N PRO A 306 12.62 -13.77 -6.70
CA PRO A 306 13.61 -13.23 -7.63
C PRO A 306 14.51 -12.14 -7.01
N ILE A 307 13.99 -11.29 -6.13
CA ILE A 307 14.77 -10.26 -5.42
C ILE A 307 15.81 -10.92 -4.51
N TRP A 308 15.39 -11.94 -3.74
CA TRP A 308 16.31 -12.74 -2.92
C TRP A 308 17.35 -13.48 -3.77
N GLN A 309 16.92 -14.04 -4.91
CA GLN A 309 17.77 -14.75 -5.86
C GLN A 309 18.81 -13.86 -6.54
N TYR A 310 18.46 -12.60 -6.80
CA TYR A 310 19.38 -11.61 -7.35
C TYR A 310 20.67 -11.53 -6.52
N TRP A 311 20.61 -11.65 -5.19
CA TRP A 311 21.77 -11.57 -4.31
C TRP A 311 22.48 -12.91 -4.04
N HIS A 312 22.32 -13.91 -4.90
CA HIS A 312 23.18 -15.12 -4.87
C HIS A 312 24.34 -15.00 -5.84
N ASP A 313 25.53 -15.33 -5.35
CA ASP A 313 26.74 -15.47 -6.16
C ASP A 313 26.78 -16.80 -6.93
N GLU A 314 27.86 -17.05 -7.66
CA GLU A 314 28.06 -18.29 -8.42
C GLU A 314 28.14 -19.56 -7.55
N ARG A 315 28.34 -19.41 -6.24
CA ARG A 315 28.34 -20.51 -5.25
C ARG A 315 26.95 -20.81 -4.71
N ASN A 316 25.94 -20.06 -5.18
CA ASN A 316 24.61 -20.00 -4.60
C ASN A 316 24.65 -19.59 -3.11
N GLN A 317 25.56 -18.69 -2.76
CA GLN A 317 25.65 -18.09 -1.41
C GLN A 317 24.96 -16.73 -1.38
N GLN A 318 24.28 -16.47 -0.26
CA GLN A 318 23.59 -15.22 -0.02
C GLN A 318 24.56 -14.08 0.28
N ALA A 319 24.48 -13.02 -0.52
CA ALA A 319 25.24 -11.80 -0.37
C ALA A 319 24.39 -10.61 0.08
N LEU A 320 23.06 -10.72 0.21
CA LEU A 320 22.18 -9.58 0.51
C LEU A 320 22.58 -8.86 1.81
N GLY A 321 23.04 -9.58 2.84
CA GLY A 321 23.50 -8.99 4.10
C GLY A 321 24.65 -7.98 3.94
N THR A 322 25.46 -8.11 2.87
CA THR A 322 26.58 -7.19 2.60
C THR A 322 26.13 -5.81 2.08
N LEU A 323 24.87 -5.67 1.69
CA LEU A 323 24.26 -4.40 1.29
C LEU A 323 24.16 -3.41 2.46
N PHE A 324 24.00 -3.93 3.69
CA PHE A 324 23.64 -3.17 4.89
C PHE A 324 24.86 -2.84 5.76
N LYS A 325 25.86 -2.16 5.18
CA LYS A 325 27.03 -1.69 5.93
C LYS A 325 26.60 -0.74 7.08
N PRO A 326 27.34 -0.67 8.20
CA PRO A 326 27.00 0.19 9.34
C PRO A 326 26.67 1.64 8.95
N GLU A 327 27.44 2.21 8.03
CA GLU A 327 27.26 3.57 7.50
C GLU A 327 25.88 3.77 6.85
N ARG A 328 25.41 2.81 6.04
CA ARG A 328 24.09 2.87 5.41
C ARG A 328 22.97 2.72 6.43
N MET A 329 23.14 1.76 7.36
CA MET A 329 22.14 1.51 8.39
C MET A 329 22.00 2.69 9.35
N ALA A 330 23.11 3.36 9.72
CA ALA A 330 23.08 4.53 10.59
C ALA A 330 22.18 5.66 10.04
N HIS A 331 22.14 5.86 8.73
CA HIS A 331 21.23 6.84 8.09
C HIS A 331 19.76 6.40 8.11
N LEU A 332 19.51 5.09 8.10
CA LEU A 332 18.16 4.52 8.00
C LEU A 332 17.53 4.24 9.37
N THR A 333 18.33 4.04 10.41
CA THR A 333 17.92 3.66 11.77
C THR A 333 18.28 4.72 12.82
N ALA A 334 18.40 5.99 12.41
CA ALA A 334 18.71 7.08 13.34
C ALA A 334 17.62 7.19 14.43
N PRO A 335 17.98 7.39 15.72
CA PRO A 335 17.01 7.46 16.81
C PRO A 335 15.92 8.49 16.56
N GLY A 336 14.66 8.11 16.71
CA GLY A 336 13.49 8.96 16.48
C GLY A 336 12.90 8.91 15.07
N VAL A 337 13.57 8.27 14.10
CA VAL A 337 13.04 8.03 12.76
C VAL A 337 12.16 6.78 12.77
N ARG A 338 10.83 6.97 12.73
CA ARG A 338 9.86 5.86 12.72
C ARG A 338 9.71 5.14 11.38
N GLY A 339 10.26 5.73 10.31
CA GLY A 339 10.27 5.16 8.97
C GLY A 339 11.16 6.00 8.06
N SER A 340 12.17 5.37 7.48
CA SER A 340 13.03 5.98 6.46
C SER A 340 12.92 5.20 5.16
N ASN A 341 13.18 5.86 4.04
CA ASN A 341 13.35 5.15 2.78
C ASN A 341 14.44 5.78 1.93
N ASN A 342 15.02 4.98 1.03
CA ASN A 342 16.00 5.47 0.08
C ASN A 342 16.03 4.62 -1.19
N VAL A 343 16.46 5.25 -2.30
CA VAL A 343 16.70 4.57 -3.57
C VAL A 343 18.12 4.03 -3.62
N LEU A 344 18.24 2.80 -4.10
CA LEU A 344 19.46 2.02 -4.21
C LEU A 344 19.55 1.50 -5.65
N TYR A 345 20.72 1.66 -6.26
CA TYR A 345 21.01 1.11 -7.58
C TYR A 345 22.00 -0.04 -7.46
N ALA A 346 21.82 -1.11 -8.23
CA ALA A 346 22.69 -2.27 -8.18
C ALA A 346 22.90 -2.90 -9.56
N PHE A 347 24.05 -3.55 -9.73
CA PHE A 347 24.31 -4.44 -10.86
C PHE A 347 25.32 -5.53 -10.47
N LYS A 348 25.41 -6.57 -11.31
CA LYS A 348 26.39 -7.64 -11.18
C LYS A 348 27.52 -7.48 -12.20
N HIS A 349 28.72 -7.90 -11.81
CA HIS A 349 29.87 -7.99 -12.69
C HIS A 349 30.57 -9.33 -12.56
N GLU A 350 30.64 -10.06 -13.67
CA GLU A 350 31.43 -11.28 -13.78
C GLU A 350 32.90 -10.95 -14.00
N HIS A 351 33.76 -11.44 -13.12
CA HIS A 351 35.21 -11.28 -13.23
C HIS A 351 35.92 -12.54 -12.72
N GLN A 352 36.79 -13.13 -13.56
CA GLN A 352 37.50 -14.37 -13.23
C GLN A 352 36.56 -15.45 -12.67
N HIS A 353 35.47 -15.72 -13.38
CA HIS A 353 34.48 -16.74 -13.00
C HIS A 353 33.71 -16.45 -11.70
N LYS A 354 33.83 -15.26 -11.12
CA LYS A 354 33.14 -14.85 -9.88
C LYS A 354 32.11 -13.77 -10.17
N THR A 355 30.96 -13.87 -9.52
CA THR A 355 29.94 -12.83 -9.51
C THR A 355 30.27 -11.80 -8.44
N LEU A 356 30.52 -10.55 -8.86
CA LEU A 356 30.74 -9.41 -7.98
C LEU A 356 29.49 -8.52 -7.96
N PHE A 357 29.07 -8.11 -6.76
CA PHE A 357 27.95 -7.18 -6.60
C PHE A 357 28.45 -5.75 -6.42
N PHE A 358 27.78 -4.83 -7.09
CA PHE A 358 27.94 -3.40 -6.88
C PHE A 358 26.59 -2.82 -6.45
N SER A 359 26.58 -1.97 -5.43
CA SER A 359 25.40 -1.21 -5.06
C SER A 359 25.74 0.18 -4.57
N MET A 360 24.86 1.13 -4.86
CA MET A 360 25.02 2.52 -4.48
C MET A 360 23.69 3.05 -3.92
N LEU A 361 23.70 3.51 -2.68
CA LEU A 361 22.58 4.28 -2.09
C LEU A 361 22.63 5.72 -2.63
N MET A 362 21.49 6.36 -2.86
CA MET A 362 21.47 7.69 -3.47
C MET A 362 22.28 8.77 -2.70
N PRO A 363 22.28 8.83 -1.35
CA PRO A 363 22.98 9.87 -0.58
C PRO A 363 24.48 9.65 -0.41
N GLU A 364 24.99 8.43 -0.60
CA GLU A 364 26.42 8.13 -0.35
C GLU A 364 27.33 8.45 -1.55
N ALA A 365 26.75 8.81 -2.70
CA ALA A 365 27.50 9.09 -3.93
C ALA A 365 27.38 10.56 -4.35
N THR A 366 28.49 11.12 -4.80
CA THR A 366 28.50 12.42 -5.51
C THR A 366 27.71 12.33 -6.81
N GLN A 367 27.31 13.48 -7.36
CA GLN A 367 26.58 13.54 -8.64
C GLN A 367 27.36 12.85 -9.78
N GLU A 368 28.67 13.07 -9.87
CA GLU A 368 29.50 12.45 -10.90
C GLU A 368 29.63 10.93 -10.69
N GLN A 369 29.87 10.47 -9.46
CA GLN A 369 29.90 9.02 -9.16
C GLN A 369 28.57 8.34 -9.51
N ARG A 370 27.44 9.00 -9.21
CA ARG A 370 26.10 8.52 -9.57
C ARG A 370 25.94 8.36 -11.08
N LYS A 371 26.27 9.39 -11.85
CA LYS A 371 26.23 9.34 -13.32
C LYS A 371 27.15 8.24 -13.86
N LEU A 372 28.34 8.06 -13.29
CA LEU A 372 29.25 6.97 -13.68
C LEU A 372 28.66 5.59 -13.37
N PHE A 373 28.07 5.42 -12.19
CA PHE A 373 27.43 4.18 -11.76
C PHE A 373 26.28 3.81 -12.70
N TRP A 374 25.45 4.79 -13.07
CA TRP A 374 24.38 4.65 -14.07
C TRP A 374 24.93 4.24 -15.44
N HIS A 375 25.95 4.95 -15.95
CA HIS A 375 26.56 4.66 -17.26
C HIS A 375 27.15 3.26 -17.40
N ILE A 376 27.67 2.69 -16.31
CA ILE A 376 28.27 1.36 -16.28
C ILE A 376 27.21 0.29 -15.98
N GLY A 377 26.33 0.57 -15.02
CA GLY A 377 25.34 -0.38 -14.52
C GLY A 377 24.19 -0.59 -15.48
N ALA A 378 23.57 0.49 -16.00
CA ALA A 378 22.34 0.43 -16.78
C ALA A 378 22.49 -0.24 -18.16
N LYS A 379 23.73 -0.48 -18.61
CA LYS A 379 24.04 -1.28 -19.81
C LYS A 379 24.03 -2.79 -19.56
N ARG A 380 23.88 -3.23 -18.32
CA ARG A 380 23.94 -4.64 -17.92
C ARG A 380 22.54 -5.17 -17.70
N ASP A 381 22.30 -6.40 -18.14
CA ASP A 381 21.02 -7.10 -17.90
C ASP A 381 20.71 -7.30 -16.40
N SER A 382 21.75 -7.22 -15.56
CA SER A 382 21.63 -7.29 -14.11
C SER A 382 21.31 -5.95 -13.44
N TRP A 383 21.12 -4.87 -14.19
CA TRP A 383 20.76 -3.57 -13.63
C TRP A 383 19.44 -3.66 -12.86
N LYS A 384 19.46 -3.12 -11.63
CA LYS A 384 18.28 -3.01 -10.78
C LYS A 384 18.29 -1.69 -10.03
N ALA A 385 17.10 -1.13 -9.86
CA ALA A 385 16.82 -0.05 -8.93
C ALA A 385 15.85 -0.57 -7.88
N PHE A 386 16.16 -0.31 -6.62
CA PHE A 386 15.35 -0.70 -5.47
C PHE A 386 15.02 0.52 -4.63
N ARG A 387 13.87 0.50 -3.96
CA ARG A 387 13.59 1.34 -2.79
C ARG A 387 13.69 0.47 -1.55
N LEU A 388 14.49 0.90 -0.59
CA LEU A 388 14.61 0.27 0.72
C LEU A 388 13.86 1.12 1.74
N PHE A 389 12.88 0.53 2.40
CA PHE A 389 12.22 1.10 3.56
C PHE A 389 12.74 0.45 4.83
N VAL A 390 12.90 1.21 5.92
CA VAL A 390 13.31 0.69 7.23
C VAL A 390 12.44 1.31 8.33
N PHE A 391 11.93 0.46 9.22
CA PHE A 391 11.05 0.79 10.32
C PHE A 391 11.60 0.19 11.62
N GLU A 392 11.53 0.94 12.71
CA GLU A 392 11.86 0.41 14.04
C GLU A 392 10.75 -0.53 14.53
N LEU A 393 11.13 -1.69 15.08
CA LEU A 393 10.18 -2.59 15.74
C LEU A 393 9.88 -2.08 17.15
N SER A 394 8.60 -2.08 17.52
CA SER A 394 8.16 -1.74 18.87
C SER A 394 8.58 -2.81 19.88
N ASP A 395 8.60 -2.46 21.18
CA ASP A 395 8.94 -3.42 22.24
C ASP A 395 7.99 -4.63 22.27
N GLU A 396 6.72 -4.43 21.93
CA GLU A 396 5.72 -5.49 21.82
C GLU A 396 6.04 -6.42 20.65
N GLU A 397 6.29 -5.85 19.45
CA GLU A 397 6.67 -6.63 18.26
C GLU A 397 7.94 -7.46 18.50
N ARG A 398 8.93 -6.88 19.19
CA ARG A 398 10.18 -7.57 19.56
C ARG A 398 9.93 -8.75 20.50
N LYS A 399 9.09 -8.57 21.53
CA LYS A 399 8.75 -9.64 22.47
C LYS A 399 8.02 -10.78 21.77
N THR A 400 7.01 -10.47 20.96
CA THR A 400 6.24 -11.47 20.21
C THR A 400 7.14 -12.28 19.27
N LEU A 401 8.05 -11.63 18.54
CA LEU A 401 8.99 -12.36 17.67
C LEU A 401 10.01 -13.21 18.45
N ALA A 402 10.41 -12.77 19.66
CA ALA A 402 11.35 -13.52 20.49
C ALA A 402 10.76 -14.85 21.01
N GLU A 403 9.44 -14.94 21.20
CA GLU A 403 8.74 -16.16 21.60
C GLU A 403 8.92 -17.30 20.57
N HIS A 404 9.07 -16.94 19.29
CA HIS A 404 9.28 -17.89 18.19
C HIS A 404 10.75 -18.19 17.89
N SER A 405 11.67 -17.90 18.82
CA SER A 405 13.12 -18.02 18.59
C SER A 405 13.58 -19.40 18.10
N ARG A 406 13.01 -20.50 18.59
CA ARG A 406 13.38 -21.85 18.13
C ARG A 406 13.08 -22.07 16.64
N GLU A 407 11.95 -21.56 16.16
CA GLU A 407 11.56 -21.65 14.74
C GLU A 407 12.45 -20.77 13.85
N LEU A 408 12.95 -19.68 14.42
CA LEU A 408 13.79 -18.67 13.77
C LEU A 408 15.29 -18.89 14.02
N ALA A 409 15.70 -20.11 14.39
CA ALA A 409 17.07 -20.51 14.73
C ALA A 409 17.81 -19.51 15.64
N ASP A 410 17.10 -19.07 16.70
CA ASP A 410 17.53 -18.10 17.71
C ASP A 410 17.86 -16.70 17.19
N GLN A 411 17.60 -16.41 15.92
CA GLN A 411 17.87 -15.10 15.31
C GLN A 411 16.87 -14.02 15.73
N SER A 412 15.68 -14.40 16.22
CA SER A 412 14.60 -13.46 16.51
C SER A 412 14.73 -12.67 17.80
N ARG A 413 15.51 -13.16 18.78
CA ARG A 413 15.66 -12.54 20.11
C ARG A 413 16.32 -11.16 20.10
N SER A 414 17.00 -10.84 19.00
CA SER A 414 17.81 -9.64 18.86
C SER A 414 17.31 -8.70 17.76
N LEU A 415 16.10 -8.93 17.25
CA LEU A 415 15.53 -8.10 16.19
C LEU A 415 15.20 -6.71 16.71
N THR A 416 15.49 -5.72 15.87
CA THR A 416 15.39 -4.29 16.20
C THR A 416 14.60 -3.52 15.16
N HIS A 417 14.74 -3.90 13.88
CA HIS A 417 14.11 -3.20 12.76
C HIS A 417 13.51 -4.19 11.77
N CYS A 418 12.49 -3.73 11.06
CA CYS A 418 11.91 -4.37 9.88
C CYS A 418 12.14 -3.45 8.68
N GLY A 419 12.61 -3.99 7.57
CA GLY A 419 12.71 -3.26 6.32
C GLY A 419 11.97 -3.96 5.20
N VAL A 420 11.73 -3.22 4.12
CA VAL A 420 11.10 -3.75 2.91
C VAL A 420 11.93 -3.32 1.71
N LEU A 421 12.47 -4.30 0.99
CA LEU A 421 13.19 -4.07 -0.27
C LEU A 421 12.22 -4.24 -1.44
N GLN A 422 11.93 -3.13 -2.11
CA GLN A 422 10.99 -3.06 -3.22
C GLN A 422 11.77 -2.79 -4.51
N GLU A 423 11.67 -3.66 -5.51
CA GLU A 423 12.21 -3.36 -6.83
C GLU A 423 11.37 -2.24 -7.46
N ILE A 424 12.02 -1.24 -8.06
CA ILE A 424 11.37 -0.13 -8.78
C ILE A 424 11.88 0.05 -10.21
N SER A 425 12.91 -0.69 -10.64
CA SER A 425 13.42 -0.64 -12.02
C SER A 425 12.54 -1.38 -13.02
N ASP A 426 12.41 -0.80 -14.22
CA ASP A 426 11.95 -1.48 -15.43
C ASP A 426 13.14 -1.70 -16.39
N THR A 427 13.23 -2.89 -16.97
CA THR A 427 14.25 -3.22 -17.98
C THR A 427 14.10 -2.38 -19.23
N GLU A 428 12.87 -2.05 -19.64
CA GLU A 428 12.62 -1.23 -20.83
C GLU A 428 13.06 0.22 -20.61
N ALA A 429 12.96 0.71 -19.37
CA ALA A 429 13.36 2.07 -19.01
C ALA A 429 14.84 2.19 -18.59
N ALA A 430 15.62 1.10 -18.58
CA ALA A 430 17.03 1.14 -18.16
C ALA A 430 17.89 2.09 -19.01
N HIS A 431 17.51 2.33 -20.27
CA HIS A 431 18.21 3.29 -21.12
C HIS A 431 18.08 4.75 -20.62
N ASP A 432 17.07 5.07 -19.82
CA ASP A 432 16.87 6.42 -19.27
C ASP A 432 18.06 6.89 -18.44
N TYR A 433 18.67 5.98 -17.68
CA TYR A 433 19.87 6.28 -16.88
C TYR A 433 21.10 6.62 -17.73
N LEU A 434 21.07 6.38 -19.04
CA LEU A 434 22.15 6.69 -19.98
C LEU A 434 21.97 8.04 -20.69
N LEU A 435 20.84 8.73 -20.47
CA LEU A 435 20.55 10.05 -21.05
C LEU A 435 21.44 11.14 -20.43
N VAL A 436 21.95 10.92 -19.23
CA VAL A 436 22.89 11.83 -18.56
C VAL A 436 24.23 11.83 -19.26
N GLU A 437 24.95 12.96 -19.23
CA GLU A 437 26.32 13.01 -19.74
C GLU A 437 27.26 12.08 -18.95
N LYS A 438 28.16 11.39 -19.67
CA LYS A 438 29.16 10.53 -19.04
C LYS A 438 30.19 11.41 -18.32
N PRO A 439 30.36 11.27 -16.99
CA PRO A 439 31.32 12.07 -16.24
C PRO A 439 32.76 11.67 -16.57
N ASN A 440 33.69 12.62 -16.40
CA ASN A 440 35.12 12.39 -16.58
C ASN A 440 35.77 11.75 -15.33
N LEU A 441 35.25 10.59 -14.92
CA LEU A 441 35.75 9.81 -13.78
C LEU A 441 36.19 8.42 -14.23
N PRO A 442 37.31 7.88 -13.69
CA PRO A 442 37.74 6.53 -13.99
C PRO A 442 36.80 5.50 -13.35
N SER A 443 36.57 4.37 -14.03
CA SER A 443 35.69 3.30 -13.56
C SER A 443 36.13 2.67 -12.23
N SER A 444 37.42 2.76 -11.89
CA SER A 444 37.98 2.30 -10.60
C SER A 444 37.37 3.01 -9.40
N THR A 445 36.83 4.22 -9.57
CA THR A 445 36.10 4.97 -8.54
C THR A 445 34.88 4.19 -8.03
N LEU A 446 34.31 3.27 -8.83
CA LEU A 446 33.16 2.48 -8.40
C LEU A 446 33.54 1.31 -7.48
N ASN A 447 34.83 1.04 -7.24
CA ASN A 447 35.25 -0.05 -6.35
C ASN A 447 34.76 0.13 -4.92
N ASP A 448 34.50 1.35 -4.47
CA ASP A 448 33.96 1.67 -3.14
C ASP A 448 32.54 1.12 -2.96
N PHE A 449 31.78 1.01 -4.06
CA PHE A 449 30.44 0.44 -4.11
C PHE A 449 30.43 -1.09 -4.28
N ARG A 450 31.60 -1.73 -4.37
CA ARG A 450 31.73 -3.19 -4.50
C ARG A 450 31.49 -3.88 -3.16
N HIS A 451 30.74 -4.96 -3.19
CA HIS A 451 30.48 -5.78 -2.01
C HIS A 451 31.65 -6.73 -1.71
N PRO A 452 31.92 -7.03 -0.42
CA PRO A 452 32.80 -8.14 -0.06
C PRO A 452 32.16 -9.48 -0.46
N ARG A 453 32.99 -10.51 -0.68
CA ARG A 453 32.51 -11.88 -0.97
C ARG A 453 32.24 -12.73 0.28
N GLN A 454 32.41 -12.15 1.47
CA GLN A 454 32.10 -12.80 2.73
C GLN A 454 30.59 -12.84 2.94
N VAL A 455 30.09 -13.96 3.46
CA VAL A 455 28.69 -14.05 3.90
C VAL A 455 28.54 -13.30 5.22
N VAL A 456 27.69 -12.27 5.24
CA VAL A 456 27.41 -11.43 6.42
C VAL A 456 26.02 -11.75 6.96
N GLY A 457 25.88 -11.89 8.29
CA GLY A 457 24.61 -12.11 8.98
C GLY A 457 23.99 -13.51 8.83
N THR A 458 24.39 -14.28 7.81
CA THR A 458 23.82 -15.59 7.45
C THR A 458 22.29 -15.57 7.41
N PRO A 459 21.71 -14.68 6.58
CA PRO A 459 20.28 -14.42 6.66
C PRO A 459 19.46 -15.64 6.26
N MET A 460 18.41 -15.92 7.03
CA MET A 460 17.49 -17.02 6.79
C MET A 460 16.28 -16.55 5.97
N GLY A 461 16.00 -17.26 4.88
CA GLY A 461 14.76 -17.08 4.12
C GLY A 461 13.63 -17.94 4.69
N ILE A 462 12.50 -17.32 5.01
CA ILE A 462 11.31 -18.00 5.56
C ILE A 462 10.14 -17.72 4.64
N TYR A 463 9.32 -18.72 4.32
CA TYR A 463 8.17 -18.51 3.44
C TYR A 463 6.90 -18.15 4.21
N PHE A 464 6.11 -17.23 3.66
CA PHE A 464 4.77 -16.90 4.17
C PHE A 464 3.70 -17.95 3.73
N ASP A 465 4.05 -19.23 3.85
CA ASP A 465 3.16 -20.40 3.75
C ASP A 465 3.92 -21.58 4.36
N ALA A 466 3.35 -22.24 5.37
CA ALA A 466 3.98 -23.35 6.07
C ALA A 466 3.90 -24.64 5.23
N ARG A 467 4.65 -24.67 4.12
CA ARG A 467 4.74 -25.83 3.23
C ARG A 467 6.18 -26.25 3.05
N SER A 468 6.43 -27.54 3.24
CA SER A 468 7.73 -28.13 2.91
C SER A 468 8.03 -27.89 1.43
N ARG A 469 9.25 -27.40 1.18
CA ARG A 469 9.76 -27.25 -0.19
C ARG A 469 10.62 -28.44 -0.60
N ARG A 470 10.85 -29.37 0.33
CA ARG A 470 11.51 -30.63 0.05
C ARG A 470 10.48 -31.58 -0.57
N LYS A 471 10.83 -32.17 -1.72
CA LYS A 471 10.05 -33.26 -2.32
C LYS A 471 10.20 -34.59 -1.57
N GLU A 472 11.17 -34.68 -0.67
CA GLU A 472 11.54 -35.89 0.05
C GLU A 472 12.28 -35.57 1.37
N PRO A 473 12.15 -36.41 2.41
CA PRO A 473 12.89 -36.27 3.65
C PRO A 473 14.39 -36.52 3.43
N ARG A 474 15.20 -35.93 4.31
CA ARG A 474 16.66 -36.14 4.36
C ARG A 474 17.02 -36.82 5.67
N TYR A 475 18.02 -37.68 5.62
CA TYR A 475 18.47 -38.47 6.75
C TYR A 475 19.94 -38.18 7.00
N ARG A 476 20.32 -38.04 8.27
CA ARG A 476 21.72 -37.95 8.67
C ARG A 476 22.38 -39.30 8.41
N PHE A 477 23.42 -39.29 7.59
CA PHE A 477 24.17 -40.48 7.24
C PHE A 477 25.57 -40.06 6.85
N SER A 478 26.57 -40.70 7.44
CA SER A 478 27.99 -40.42 7.21
C SER A 478 28.65 -41.66 6.63
N THR A 479 29.01 -41.59 5.34
CA THR A 479 29.81 -42.59 4.64
C THR A 479 30.89 -41.87 3.82
N PRO A 480 32.11 -42.43 3.72
CA PRO A 480 33.19 -41.83 2.95
C PRO A 480 32.88 -41.86 1.45
N VAL A 481 33.21 -40.75 0.79
CA VAL A 481 33.01 -40.56 -0.65
C VAL A 481 34.26 -39.92 -1.27
N GLN A 482 34.41 -40.11 -2.59
CA GLN A 482 35.32 -39.32 -3.40
C GLN A 482 34.52 -38.56 -4.46
N VAL A 483 34.69 -37.25 -4.52
CA VAL A 483 34.10 -36.38 -5.53
C VAL A 483 35.15 -36.11 -6.60
N SER A 484 34.74 -36.20 -7.86
CA SER A 484 35.58 -35.91 -9.00
C SER A 484 34.94 -34.88 -9.93
N ILE A 485 35.78 -33.99 -10.46
CA ILE A 485 35.48 -33.07 -11.55
C ILE A 485 36.69 -33.07 -12.47
N ASP A 486 36.47 -33.37 -13.75
CA ASP A 486 37.54 -33.58 -14.73
C ASP A 486 38.64 -34.55 -14.21
N ALA A 487 39.87 -34.06 -14.05
CA ALA A 487 40.99 -34.83 -13.52
C ALA A 487 41.17 -34.71 -11.99
N LEU A 488 40.47 -33.76 -11.35
CA LEU A 488 40.60 -33.50 -9.91
C LEU A 488 39.74 -34.46 -9.10
N LYS A 489 40.31 -34.99 -8.02
CA LYS A 489 39.62 -35.89 -7.08
C LYS A 489 39.82 -35.41 -5.65
N VAL A 490 38.73 -35.31 -4.90
CA VAL A 490 38.73 -34.86 -3.51
C VAL A 490 37.93 -35.83 -2.66
N THR A 491 38.49 -36.25 -1.53
CA THR A 491 37.83 -37.12 -0.57
C THR A 491 36.97 -36.32 0.42
N GLY A 492 36.01 -36.99 1.04
CA GLY A 492 35.17 -36.43 2.08
C GLY A 492 34.17 -37.45 2.60
N ALA A 493 33.14 -36.97 3.29
CA ALA A 493 32.06 -37.79 3.79
C ALA A 493 30.70 -37.15 3.55
N THR A 494 29.66 -37.99 3.48
CA THR A 494 28.27 -37.52 3.49
C THR A 494 27.92 -36.93 4.87
N VAL A 495 27.08 -35.90 4.87
CA VAL A 495 26.51 -35.28 6.08
C VAL A 495 25.05 -35.69 6.24
N ASP A 496 24.32 -35.57 5.13
CA ASP A 496 22.96 -36.06 4.98
C ASP A 496 22.72 -36.51 3.54
N LEU A 497 21.75 -37.41 3.36
CA LEU A 497 21.30 -37.87 2.06
C LEU A 497 19.77 -38.00 2.00
N SER A 498 19.25 -37.98 0.80
CA SER A 498 17.92 -38.44 0.44
C SER A 498 18.04 -39.29 -0.83
N LYS A 499 16.92 -39.78 -1.38
CA LYS A 499 16.95 -40.59 -2.61
C LYS A 499 17.56 -39.85 -3.82
N ARG A 500 17.52 -38.50 -3.84
CA ARG A 500 18.06 -37.65 -4.90
C ARG A 500 19.07 -36.60 -4.43
N GLY A 501 18.98 -36.18 -3.17
CA GLY A 501 19.80 -35.10 -2.62
C GLY A 501 20.99 -35.63 -1.83
N LEU A 502 22.10 -34.91 -1.88
CA LEU A 502 23.30 -35.26 -1.12
C LEU A 502 23.91 -34.01 -0.51
N SER A 503 24.33 -34.07 0.75
CA SER A 503 25.15 -33.04 1.39
C SER A 503 26.48 -33.66 1.78
N LEU A 504 27.59 -33.04 1.38
CA LEU A 504 28.94 -33.52 1.58
C LEU A 504 29.78 -32.53 2.39
N LEU A 505 30.74 -33.08 3.13
CA LEU A 505 31.86 -32.34 3.70
C LEU A 505 33.15 -32.92 3.12
N LEU A 506 33.86 -32.12 2.34
CA LEU A 506 35.13 -32.47 1.70
C LEU A 506 36.32 -32.13 2.60
N ASP A 507 37.40 -32.90 2.46
CA ASP A 507 38.63 -32.71 3.21
C ASP A 507 39.35 -31.42 2.77
N THR A 508 39.29 -31.11 1.48
CA THR A 508 39.84 -29.89 0.88
C THR A 508 38.78 -29.13 0.08
N PRO A 509 38.89 -27.80 -0.04
CA PRO A 509 37.96 -27.00 -0.84
C PRO A 509 37.96 -27.44 -2.31
N LEU A 510 36.78 -27.50 -2.91
CA LEU A 510 36.61 -27.78 -4.33
C LEU A 510 36.18 -26.50 -5.06
N ASP A 511 36.91 -26.11 -6.10
CA ASP A 511 36.59 -24.93 -6.91
C ASP A 511 35.54 -25.30 -7.98
N VAL A 512 34.27 -25.17 -7.60
CA VAL A 512 33.10 -25.45 -8.45
C VAL A 512 32.02 -24.38 -8.24
N LYS A 513 31.14 -24.25 -9.22
CA LYS A 513 29.98 -23.36 -9.22
C LYS A 513 28.69 -24.14 -9.11
N ALA A 514 27.62 -23.42 -8.74
CA ALA A 514 26.28 -23.96 -8.83
C ALA A 514 25.96 -24.33 -10.28
N ASN A 515 25.30 -25.48 -10.45
CA ASN A 515 25.00 -26.19 -11.70
C ASN A 515 26.15 -26.93 -12.37
N ASP A 516 27.39 -26.86 -11.85
CA ASP A 516 28.47 -27.72 -12.35
C ASP A 516 28.15 -29.20 -12.12
N GLN A 517 28.58 -30.05 -13.05
CA GLN A 517 28.44 -31.49 -12.94
C GLN A 517 29.67 -32.09 -12.24
N VAL A 518 29.41 -32.94 -11.24
CA VAL A 518 30.43 -33.68 -10.49
C VAL A 518 30.05 -35.15 -10.41
N TRP A 519 31.04 -36.03 -10.24
CA TRP A 519 30.83 -37.46 -10.06
C TRP A 519 31.21 -37.90 -8.66
N VAL A 520 30.32 -38.65 -8.01
CA VAL A 520 30.48 -39.15 -6.65
C VAL A 520 30.75 -40.65 -6.69
N ASP A 521 31.88 -41.05 -6.11
CA ASP A 521 32.25 -42.43 -5.81
C ASP A 521 31.94 -42.72 -4.33
N TYR A 522 30.97 -43.60 -4.08
CA TYR A 522 30.60 -44.07 -2.74
C TYR A 522 31.49 -45.23 -2.32
N LEU A 523 32.55 -44.93 -1.57
CA LEU A 523 33.65 -45.87 -1.31
C LEU A 523 33.21 -47.15 -0.59
N GLU A 524 32.28 -47.03 0.37
CA GLU A 524 31.71 -48.18 1.09
C GLU A 524 30.45 -48.73 0.43
N LEU A 525 29.51 -47.86 0.00
CA LEU A 525 28.22 -48.33 -0.51
C LEU A 525 28.35 -49.14 -1.81
N LYS A 526 29.35 -48.84 -2.66
CA LYS A 526 29.61 -49.63 -3.87
C LYS A 526 30.02 -51.08 -3.60
N LEU A 527 30.46 -51.39 -2.37
CA LEU A 527 30.85 -52.75 -1.98
C LEU A 527 29.62 -53.64 -1.72
N TYR A 528 28.47 -53.04 -1.41
CA TYR A 528 27.21 -53.77 -1.17
C TYR A 528 26.57 -54.28 -2.46
N ASP A 529 26.69 -53.52 -3.55
CA ASP A 529 26.18 -53.92 -4.86
C ASP A 529 27.09 -53.41 -5.99
N LYS A 530 27.92 -54.31 -6.52
CA LYS A 530 28.87 -54.02 -7.60
C LYS A 530 28.20 -53.84 -8.98
N SER A 531 26.91 -54.15 -9.11
CA SER A 531 26.16 -53.99 -10.36
C SER A 531 25.64 -52.57 -10.57
N LEU A 532 25.63 -51.75 -9.50
CA LEU A 532 25.18 -50.37 -9.53
C LEU A 532 26.34 -49.40 -9.80
N PRO A 533 26.10 -48.31 -10.56
CA PRO A 533 27.12 -47.30 -10.87
C PRO A 533 27.34 -46.34 -9.68
N LEU A 534 27.71 -46.88 -8.52
CA LEU A 534 27.98 -46.13 -7.28
C LEU A 534 29.41 -45.59 -7.21
N ASP A 535 30.27 -45.98 -8.14
CA ASP A 535 31.63 -45.47 -8.29
C ASP A 535 31.70 -44.17 -9.12
N LYS A 536 30.64 -43.85 -9.86
CA LYS A 536 30.59 -42.68 -10.76
C LYS A 536 29.17 -42.10 -10.86
N ALA A 537 28.50 -41.90 -9.73
CA ALA A 537 27.15 -41.34 -9.73
C ALA A 537 27.18 -39.84 -10.13
N PRO A 538 26.46 -39.41 -11.19
CA PRO A 538 26.49 -38.03 -11.64
C PRO A 538 25.54 -37.14 -10.81
N TYR A 539 26.08 -36.01 -10.35
CA TYR A 539 25.37 -35.02 -9.56
C TYR A 539 25.58 -33.61 -10.12
N LYS A 540 24.60 -32.74 -9.92
CA LYS A 540 24.72 -31.29 -10.13
C LYS A 540 24.92 -30.58 -8.81
N VAL A 541 25.84 -29.62 -8.78
CA VAL A 541 26.10 -28.79 -7.60
C VAL A 541 24.94 -27.81 -7.39
N VAL A 542 24.30 -27.85 -6.24
CA VAL A 542 23.20 -26.95 -5.87
C VAL A 542 23.72 -25.74 -5.09
N ARG A 543 24.68 -25.98 -4.16
CA ARG A 543 25.24 -24.94 -3.31
C ARG A 543 26.63 -25.33 -2.81
N ILE A 544 27.52 -24.35 -2.73
CA ILE A 544 28.88 -24.51 -2.20
C ILE A 544 29.02 -23.64 -0.95
N GLY A 545 29.40 -24.22 0.19
CA GLY A 545 29.61 -23.50 1.45
C GLY A 545 30.68 -22.39 1.35
N PRO A 546 30.71 -21.43 2.29
CA PRO A 546 31.63 -20.28 2.22
C PRO A 546 33.11 -20.65 2.06
N GLU A 547 33.54 -21.77 2.65
CA GLU A 547 34.91 -22.28 2.61
C GLU A 547 35.19 -23.25 1.45
N GLY A 548 34.21 -23.53 0.58
CA GLY A 548 34.38 -24.46 -0.56
C GLY A 548 34.41 -25.96 -0.19
N ARG A 549 34.34 -26.31 1.10
CA ARG A 549 34.37 -27.72 1.56
C ARG A 549 33.01 -28.39 1.65
N ARG A 550 31.94 -27.63 1.89
CA ARG A 550 30.59 -28.17 2.02
C ARG A 550 29.84 -28.07 0.70
N LEU A 551 29.42 -29.20 0.14
CA LEU A 551 28.64 -29.21 -1.11
C LEU A 551 27.25 -29.75 -0.85
N GLN A 552 26.25 -29.12 -1.47
CA GLN A 552 24.91 -29.67 -1.61
C GLN A 552 24.70 -30.03 -3.07
N LEU A 553 24.30 -31.26 -3.33
CA LEU A 553 24.21 -31.82 -4.66
C LEU A 553 22.82 -32.43 -4.90
N VAL A 554 22.42 -32.50 -6.16
CA VAL A 554 21.23 -33.23 -6.63
C VAL A 554 21.63 -34.20 -7.73
N ILE A 555 21.19 -35.46 -7.64
CA ILE A 555 21.50 -36.47 -8.64
C ILE A 555 20.86 -36.09 -9.98
N GLU A 556 21.57 -36.31 -11.08
CA GLU A 556 21.00 -36.10 -12.40
C GLU A 556 20.06 -37.26 -12.76
N GLU A 557 18.79 -36.97 -13.02
CA GLU A 557 17.80 -38.00 -13.38
C GLU A 557 17.94 -38.43 -14.84
N ASN A 558 18.41 -39.65 -15.06
CA ASN A 558 18.49 -40.29 -16.37
C ASN A 558 18.32 -41.81 -16.23
N LEU A 559 18.25 -42.53 -17.35
CA LEU A 559 18.03 -43.99 -17.34
C LEU A 559 19.10 -44.77 -16.55
N GLN A 560 20.33 -44.25 -16.45
CA GLN A 560 21.42 -44.89 -15.72
C GLN A 560 21.30 -44.68 -14.20
N THR A 561 20.83 -43.51 -13.76
CA THR A 561 20.72 -43.18 -12.33
C THR A 561 19.43 -43.66 -11.67
N LEU A 562 18.42 -44.08 -12.42
CA LEU A 562 17.17 -44.64 -11.86
C LEU A 562 17.42 -45.80 -10.90
N LYS A 563 18.36 -46.69 -11.24
CA LYS A 563 18.74 -47.81 -10.36
C LYS A 563 19.42 -47.34 -9.08
N THR A 564 20.30 -46.34 -9.18
CA THR A 564 20.96 -45.71 -8.03
C THR A 564 19.96 -45.02 -7.10
N ILE A 565 18.96 -44.32 -7.65
CA ILE A 565 17.88 -43.69 -6.88
C ILE A 565 17.04 -44.74 -6.16
N ALA A 566 16.68 -45.83 -6.86
CA ALA A 566 15.93 -46.94 -6.26
C ALA A 566 16.71 -47.62 -5.13
N PHE A 567 18.03 -47.79 -5.28
CA PHE A 567 18.92 -48.28 -4.23
C PHE A 567 18.92 -47.40 -2.99
N PHE A 568 19.08 -46.07 -3.15
CA PHE A 568 19.01 -45.16 -1.99
C PHE A 568 17.62 -45.16 -1.35
N ASN A 569 16.54 -45.25 -2.13
CA ASN A 569 15.20 -45.40 -1.59
C ASN A 569 15.08 -46.67 -0.74
N SER A 570 15.60 -47.80 -1.24
CA SER A 570 15.61 -49.07 -0.53
C SER A 570 16.43 -49.01 0.77
N ILE A 571 17.64 -48.45 0.75
CA ILE A 571 18.45 -48.27 1.97
C ILE A 571 17.70 -47.45 3.02
N ILE A 572 17.07 -46.35 2.59
CA ILE A 572 16.33 -45.48 3.50
C ILE A 572 15.14 -46.22 4.11
N GLU A 573 14.33 -46.92 3.29
CA GLU A 573 13.15 -47.66 3.74
C GLU A 573 13.49 -48.80 4.70
N HIS A 574 14.57 -49.54 4.46
CA HIS A 574 14.98 -50.67 5.31
C HIS A 574 15.64 -50.27 6.62
N ASN A 575 16.07 -49.01 6.77
CA ASN A 575 16.82 -48.54 7.95
C ASN A 575 16.18 -47.32 8.62
N GLN A 576 14.86 -47.11 8.46
CA GLN A 576 14.16 -45.95 9.04
C GLN A 576 14.27 -45.88 10.57
N ASP A 577 14.42 -47.02 11.24
CA ASP A 577 14.62 -47.14 12.69
C ASP A 577 16.00 -46.62 13.15
N LYS A 578 17.01 -46.66 12.27
CA LYS A 578 18.40 -46.23 12.54
C LYS A 578 18.73 -44.86 11.99
N LEU A 579 18.06 -44.46 10.92
CA LEU A 579 18.34 -43.20 10.21
C LEU A 579 17.61 -42.03 10.87
N LEU A 580 18.38 -41.10 11.44
CA LEU A 580 17.83 -39.88 12.03
C LEU A 580 17.36 -38.91 10.95
N ILE A 581 16.07 -38.62 10.93
CA ILE A 581 15.46 -37.63 10.03
C ILE A 581 16.04 -36.24 10.35
N LYS A 582 16.48 -35.54 9.31
CA LYS A 582 16.84 -34.13 9.38
C LYS A 582 15.59 -33.29 9.15
N GLU A 583 14.92 -32.94 10.25
CA GLU A 583 13.70 -32.14 10.22
C GLU A 583 13.88 -30.82 9.45
N GLU A 584 12.81 -30.44 8.76
CA GLU A 584 12.63 -29.11 8.20
C GLU A 584 11.82 -28.30 9.21
N ILE A 585 12.39 -27.22 9.72
CA ILE A 585 11.66 -26.30 10.59
C ILE A 585 10.74 -25.46 9.71
N LEU A 586 9.44 -25.68 9.82
CA LEU A 586 8.42 -24.90 9.15
C LEU A 586 7.88 -23.82 10.11
N PRO A 587 7.50 -22.63 9.60
CA PRO A 587 6.90 -21.61 10.43
C PRO A 587 5.54 -22.07 10.95
N SER A 588 5.28 -21.86 12.23
CA SER A 588 3.99 -22.11 12.86
C SER A 588 2.97 -21.04 12.46
N ASN A 589 1.67 -21.35 12.59
CA ASN A 589 0.61 -20.36 12.35
C ASN A 589 0.76 -19.15 13.29
N ALA A 590 1.20 -19.35 14.54
CA ALA A 590 1.41 -18.26 15.49
C ALA A 590 2.55 -17.31 15.06
N LEU A 591 3.66 -17.85 14.53
CA LEU A 591 4.72 -17.05 13.94
C LEU A 591 4.22 -16.27 12.72
N LEU A 592 3.50 -16.93 11.80
CA LEU A 592 2.96 -16.28 10.61
C LEU A 592 1.98 -15.15 10.98
N GLU A 593 1.15 -15.35 11.99
CA GLU A 593 0.24 -14.33 12.53
C GLU A 593 1.00 -13.14 13.13
N SER A 594 2.10 -13.39 13.85
CA SER A 594 2.96 -12.33 14.40
C SER A 594 3.60 -11.51 13.29
N LEU A 595 4.11 -12.17 12.24
CA LEU A 595 4.67 -11.50 11.07
C LEU A 595 3.60 -10.72 10.29
N HIS A 596 2.39 -11.27 10.18
CA HIS A 596 1.24 -10.61 9.54
C HIS A 596 0.96 -9.25 10.15
N ASN A 597 0.83 -9.20 11.48
CA ASN A 597 0.55 -7.99 12.22
C ASN A 597 1.64 -6.92 12.03
N ILE A 598 2.92 -7.32 12.06
CA ILE A 598 4.05 -6.39 11.88
C ILE A 598 4.08 -5.78 10.48
N LEU A 599 3.80 -6.58 9.45
CA LEU A 599 3.97 -6.18 8.05
C LEU A 599 2.83 -5.31 7.52
N LEU A 600 1.59 -5.50 8.00
CA LEU A 600 0.45 -4.70 7.56
C LEU A 600 0.54 -3.22 7.97
N ASP A 601 1.19 -2.92 9.09
CA ASP A 601 1.47 -1.52 9.47
C ASP A 601 2.58 -0.89 8.63
N LYS A 602 3.40 -1.72 7.97
CA LYS A 602 4.62 -1.34 7.23
C LYS A 602 4.47 -1.53 5.73
N MET A 603 3.24 -1.43 5.22
CA MET A 603 2.94 -1.54 3.79
C MET A 603 3.57 -0.41 2.98
N VAL A 604 4.24 -0.78 1.89
CA VAL A 604 4.95 0.14 0.98
C VAL A 604 4.41 0.11 -0.46
N SER A 605 3.34 -0.64 -0.67
CA SER A 605 2.64 -0.81 -1.95
C SER A 605 1.14 -0.90 -1.72
N THR A 606 0.35 -0.61 -2.75
CA THR A 606 -1.12 -0.70 -2.69
C THR A 606 -1.58 -1.93 -3.46
N PRO A 607 -2.01 -3.02 -2.81
CA PRO A 607 -2.47 -4.20 -3.50
C PRO A 607 -3.85 -4.04 -4.11
N PHE A 608 -4.07 -4.67 -5.25
CA PHE A 608 -5.40 -4.82 -5.86
C PHE A 608 -5.65 -6.28 -6.24
N PHE A 609 -6.92 -6.67 -6.19
CA PHE A 609 -7.35 -8.06 -6.36
C PHE A 609 -8.31 -8.17 -7.54
N VAL A 610 -8.08 -9.18 -8.37
CA VAL A 610 -8.71 -9.32 -9.68
C VAL A 610 -9.48 -10.62 -9.77
N GLU A 611 -10.75 -10.48 -10.13
CA GLU A 611 -11.66 -11.58 -10.37
C GLU A 611 -11.87 -11.79 -11.87
N LYS A 612 -12.25 -13.00 -12.23
CA LYS A 612 -12.72 -13.33 -13.57
C LYS A 612 -14.25 -13.26 -13.62
N VAL A 613 -14.78 -12.28 -14.34
CA VAL A 613 -16.23 -12.14 -14.58
C VAL A 613 -16.51 -12.48 -16.05
N GLY A 614 -17.01 -13.69 -16.29
CA GLY A 614 -17.14 -14.24 -17.64
C GLY A 614 -15.78 -14.47 -18.29
N SER A 615 -15.51 -13.85 -19.43
CA SER A 615 -14.21 -13.89 -20.11
C SER A 615 -13.25 -12.78 -19.67
N ASN A 616 -13.73 -11.76 -18.96
CA ASN A 616 -12.96 -10.56 -18.67
C ASN A 616 -12.39 -10.57 -17.25
N LEU A 617 -11.15 -10.09 -17.11
CA LEU A 617 -10.53 -9.80 -15.82
C LEU A 617 -10.96 -8.41 -15.36
N LYS A 618 -11.40 -8.29 -14.11
CA LYS A 618 -11.79 -7.01 -13.52
C LYS A 618 -11.19 -6.86 -12.12
N PRO A 619 -10.49 -5.75 -11.82
CA PRO A 619 -10.14 -5.44 -10.45
C PRO A 619 -11.42 -5.17 -9.66
N LYS A 620 -11.52 -5.71 -8.45
CA LYS A 620 -12.72 -5.62 -7.62
C LYS A 620 -12.47 -4.99 -6.27
N VAL A 621 -11.33 -5.31 -5.68
CA VAL A 621 -10.95 -4.82 -4.36
C VAL A 621 -9.56 -4.21 -4.43
N ILE A 622 -9.36 -3.13 -3.68
CA ILE A 622 -8.06 -2.50 -3.45
C ILE A 622 -7.80 -2.42 -1.95
N GLY A 623 -6.64 -2.91 -1.52
CA GLY A 623 -6.20 -2.78 -0.14
C GLY A 623 -5.58 -1.41 0.09
N VAL A 624 -6.08 -0.66 1.08
CA VAL A 624 -5.63 0.71 1.35
C VAL A 624 -5.30 0.92 2.82
N ASN A 625 -4.36 1.84 3.06
CA ASN A 625 -4.13 2.44 4.36
C ASN A 625 -4.55 3.92 4.31
N TYR A 626 -5.01 4.45 5.45
CA TYR A 626 -5.44 5.85 5.56
C TYR A 626 -4.48 6.66 6.45
N PRO A 627 -4.14 7.90 6.08
CA PRO A 627 -4.62 8.65 4.90
C PRO A 627 -4.14 8.06 3.57
N LEU A 628 -4.92 8.22 2.50
CA LEU A 628 -4.57 7.70 1.17
C LEU A 628 -3.33 8.42 0.63
N PRO A 629 -2.39 7.70 -0.03
CA PRO A 629 -1.34 8.32 -0.83
C PRO A 629 -1.92 9.26 -1.90
N PRO A 630 -1.18 10.32 -2.32
CA PRO A 630 -1.69 11.33 -3.24
C PRO A 630 -2.26 10.77 -4.56
N HIS A 631 -1.57 9.81 -5.18
CA HIS A 631 -2.05 9.17 -6.41
C HIS A 631 -3.36 8.40 -6.20
N LEU A 632 -3.57 7.74 -5.05
CA LEU A 632 -4.86 7.09 -4.74
C LEU A 632 -5.93 8.11 -4.37
N ALA A 633 -5.58 9.20 -3.70
CA ALA A 633 -6.53 10.26 -3.40
C ALA A 633 -7.08 10.92 -4.70
N LEU A 634 -6.23 11.07 -5.73
CA LEU A 634 -6.65 11.46 -7.07
C LEU A 634 -7.68 10.47 -7.65
N LEU A 635 -7.38 9.17 -7.63
CA LEU A 635 -8.26 8.12 -8.13
C LEU A 635 -9.56 7.99 -7.34
N ALA A 636 -9.52 8.18 -6.02
CA ALA A 636 -10.70 8.19 -5.16
C ALA A 636 -11.64 9.35 -5.49
N LYS A 637 -11.10 10.55 -5.77
CA LYS A 637 -11.89 11.73 -6.20
C LYS A 637 -12.60 11.54 -7.55
N LEU A 638 -12.11 10.63 -8.39
CA LEU A 638 -12.70 10.32 -9.69
C LEU A 638 -13.71 9.16 -9.62
N GLY A 639 -13.66 8.34 -8.56
CA GLY A 639 -14.56 7.22 -8.35
C GLY A 639 -15.98 7.63 -7.94
N SER A 640 -16.85 6.64 -7.86
CA SER A 640 -18.26 6.81 -7.47
C SER A 640 -18.57 6.12 -6.15
N GLU A 641 -19.46 6.69 -5.33
CA GLU A 641 -20.10 6.00 -4.19
C GLU A 641 -19.10 5.32 -3.23
N ASN A 642 -18.14 6.08 -2.69
CA ASN A 642 -17.05 5.57 -1.81
C ASN A 642 -16.15 4.48 -2.43
N ARG A 643 -16.15 4.31 -3.75
CA ARG A 643 -15.21 3.46 -4.49
C ARG A 643 -14.04 4.29 -5.04
N ILE A 644 -12.95 3.59 -5.34
CA ILE A 644 -11.81 4.15 -6.05
C ILE A 644 -11.91 3.71 -7.50
N THR A 645 -11.71 4.61 -8.46
CA THR A 645 -11.69 4.22 -9.86
C THR A 645 -10.27 3.90 -10.31
N LEU A 646 -10.05 2.70 -10.84
CA LEU A 646 -8.79 2.34 -11.49
C LEU A 646 -8.86 2.48 -13.01
N GLN A 647 -9.92 3.13 -13.51
CA GLN A 647 -10.11 3.39 -14.93
C GLN A 647 -8.92 4.11 -15.57
N PRO A 648 -8.31 5.16 -14.96
CA PRO A 648 -7.13 5.81 -15.53
C PRO A 648 -5.93 4.87 -15.72
N ILE A 649 -5.84 3.78 -14.95
CA ILE A 649 -4.72 2.84 -15.06
C ILE A 649 -5.03 1.75 -16.10
N PHE A 650 -6.22 1.13 -16.04
CA PHE A 650 -6.49 -0.10 -16.80
C PHE A 650 -7.29 0.09 -18.08
N LYS A 651 -8.08 1.16 -18.23
CA LYS A 651 -8.92 1.33 -19.42
C LYS A 651 -8.05 1.58 -20.64
N GLY A 652 -8.20 0.76 -21.67
CA GLY A 652 -7.33 0.76 -22.85
C GLY A 652 -6.09 -0.14 -22.72
N HIS A 653 -5.75 -0.56 -21.50
CA HIS A 653 -4.54 -1.34 -21.19
C HIS A 653 -4.84 -2.69 -20.49
N THR A 654 -6.09 -3.16 -20.49
CA THR A 654 -6.50 -4.42 -19.86
C THR A 654 -5.65 -5.62 -20.30
N ASN A 655 -5.24 -5.67 -21.58
CA ASN A 655 -4.45 -6.80 -22.08
C ASN A 655 -3.01 -6.79 -21.54
N SER A 656 -2.34 -5.64 -21.54
CA SER A 656 -0.95 -5.50 -21.08
C SER A 656 -0.84 -5.52 -19.56
N LEU A 657 -1.80 -4.92 -18.85
CA LEU A 657 -1.72 -4.78 -17.38
C LEU A 657 -2.47 -5.86 -16.60
N LEU A 658 -3.46 -6.55 -17.18
CA LEU A 658 -4.24 -7.60 -16.50
C LEU A 658 -4.14 -8.96 -17.20
N ALA A 659 -4.57 -9.06 -18.47
CA ALA A 659 -4.73 -10.36 -19.14
C ALA A 659 -3.40 -11.11 -19.34
N THR A 660 -2.34 -10.41 -19.76
CA THR A 660 -1.01 -11.00 -19.99
C THR A 660 -0.30 -11.32 -18.68
N PRO A 661 -0.21 -10.40 -17.69
CA PRO A 661 0.45 -10.67 -16.42
C PRO A 661 -0.24 -11.73 -15.57
N MET A 662 -1.58 -11.84 -15.64
CA MET A 662 -2.36 -12.75 -14.81
C MET A 662 -2.72 -14.06 -15.53
N LYS A 663 -2.05 -14.35 -16.64
CA LYS A 663 -2.21 -15.62 -17.35
C LYS A 663 -1.70 -16.76 -16.47
N ARG A 664 -2.56 -17.76 -16.21
CA ARG A 664 -2.25 -18.91 -15.35
C ARG A 664 -1.28 -19.88 -16.05
N ILE A 665 0.01 -19.60 -15.96
CA ILE A 665 1.11 -20.44 -16.44
C ILE A 665 1.93 -20.90 -15.23
N GLU A 666 2.23 -22.19 -15.13
CA GLU A 666 3.08 -22.72 -14.06
C GLU A 666 4.46 -22.04 -14.10
N GLY A 667 4.92 -21.54 -12.94
CA GLY A 667 6.17 -20.79 -12.84
C GLY A 667 6.10 -19.34 -13.34
N ALA A 668 4.90 -18.79 -13.56
CA ALA A 668 4.73 -17.37 -13.85
C ALA A 668 5.39 -16.49 -12.78
N VAL A 669 6.16 -15.50 -13.23
CA VAL A 669 6.78 -14.46 -12.40
C VAL A 669 5.99 -13.17 -12.51
N PRO A 670 6.06 -12.27 -11.51
CA PRO A 670 5.45 -10.95 -11.62
C PRO A 670 5.94 -10.21 -12.86
N GLN A 671 5.01 -9.64 -13.61
CA GLN A 671 5.30 -8.70 -14.68
C GLN A 671 5.07 -7.28 -14.17
N TYR A 672 5.86 -6.34 -14.66
CA TYR A 672 5.85 -4.96 -14.21
C TYR A 672 5.74 -4.02 -15.39
N HIS A 673 4.94 -2.98 -15.24
CA HIS A 673 4.78 -1.94 -16.25
C HIS A 673 4.75 -0.56 -15.59
N GLU A 674 5.31 0.43 -16.25
CA GLU A 674 5.20 1.83 -15.83
C GLU A 674 3.99 2.50 -16.50
N VAL A 675 3.21 3.21 -15.69
CA VAL A 675 2.02 3.97 -16.09
C VAL A 675 2.23 5.43 -15.70
N TYR A 676 2.14 6.33 -16.69
CA TYR A 676 2.36 7.76 -16.56
C TYR A 676 1.00 8.47 -16.53
N LEU A 677 0.66 9.08 -15.39
CA LEU A 677 -0.60 9.78 -15.17
C LEU A 677 -0.35 11.29 -15.11
N SER A 678 -1.15 12.05 -15.87
CA SER A 678 -1.17 13.51 -15.84
C SER A 678 -2.58 13.99 -15.54
N ALA A 679 -2.76 14.68 -14.43
CA ALA A 679 -4.03 15.23 -13.99
C ALA A 679 -4.03 16.75 -14.10
N VAL A 680 -4.83 17.29 -15.02
CA VAL A 680 -4.98 18.74 -15.20
C VAL A 680 -5.96 19.25 -14.14
N LYS A 681 -5.53 20.25 -13.36
CA LYS A 681 -6.33 20.81 -12.26
C LYS A 681 -6.58 22.30 -12.46
N TYR A 682 -7.79 22.75 -12.10
CA TYR A 682 -8.12 24.16 -11.98
C TYR A 682 -8.64 24.43 -10.56
N GLY A 683 -7.79 25.01 -9.71
CA GLY A 683 -8.03 25.03 -8.27
C GLY A 683 -8.05 23.61 -7.70
N THR A 684 -9.12 23.24 -6.99
CA THR A 684 -9.28 21.89 -6.42
C THR A 684 -9.98 20.90 -7.36
N ARG A 685 -10.49 21.37 -8.51
CA ARG A 685 -11.26 20.56 -9.46
C ARG A 685 -10.36 19.91 -10.50
N ILE A 686 -10.51 18.60 -10.66
CA ILE A 686 -9.85 17.83 -11.73
C ILE A 686 -10.64 18.03 -13.02
N GLN A 687 -9.97 18.50 -14.08
CA GLN A 687 -10.56 18.72 -15.40
C GLN A 687 -10.47 17.46 -16.26
N SER A 688 -9.28 16.88 -16.32
CA SER A 688 -8.99 15.66 -17.07
C SER A 688 -7.85 14.89 -16.41
N VAL A 689 -7.82 13.59 -16.66
CA VAL A 689 -6.69 12.71 -16.36
C VAL A 689 -6.35 11.96 -17.62
N GLU A 690 -5.11 12.10 -18.09
CA GLU A 690 -4.53 11.33 -19.18
C GLU A 690 -3.57 10.28 -18.61
N SER A 691 -3.54 9.12 -19.26
CA SER A 691 -2.71 7.99 -18.87
C SER A 691 -2.04 7.39 -20.09
N ARG A 692 -0.78 7.00 -19.94
CA ARG A 692 0.02 6.35 -20.98
C ARG A 692 0.97 5.31 -20.39
N LEU A 693 1.14 4.20 -21.08
CA LEU A 693 2.24 3.27 -20.84
C LEU A 693 3.53 3.80 -21.43
N LEU A 694 4.66 3.23 -21.01
CA LEU A 694 5.95 3.50 -21.63
C LEU A 694 5.91 3.29 -23.16
N SER A 695 5.25 2.21 -23.61
CA SER A 695 5.08 1.86 -25.02
C SER A 695 4.20 2.79 -25.84
N ASP A 696 3.42 3.67 -25.19
CA ASP A 696 2.49 4.58 -25.88
C ASP A 696 3.18 5.87 -26.33
N PHE A 697 4.41 6.11 -25.87
CA PHE A 697 5.22 7.24 -26.33
C PHE A 697 6.01 6.85 -27.58
N ALA A 698 6.03 7.74 -28.58
CA ALA A 698 6.83 7.53 -29.78
C ALA A 698 8.33 7.57 -29.48
N ASP A 699 8.74 8.46 -28.56
CA ASP A 699 10.12 8.60 -28.11
C ASP A 699 10.23 9.20 -26.71
N THR A 700 11.46 9.18 -26.16
CA THR A 700 11.80 9.75 -24.85
C THR A 700 11.46 11.24 -24.74
N ARG A 701 11.52 12.02 -25.84
CA ARG A 701 11.25 13.47 -25.82
C ARG A 701 9.76 13.74 -25.65
N GLU A 702 8.90 12.97 -26.31
CA GLU A 702 7.46 13.03 -26.12
C GLU A 702 7.09 12.72 -24.67
N ARG A 703 7.67 11.67 -24.09
CA ARG A 703 7.47 11.33 -22.68
C ARG A 703 7.91 12.45 -21.75
N ILE A 704 9.10 13.03 -21.93
CA ILE A 704 9.57 14.16 -21.11
C ILE A 704 8.61 15.35 -21.21
N ARG A 705 8.10 15.66 -22.42
CA ARG A 705 7.13 16.74 -22.62
C ARG A 705 5.81 16.46 -21.88
N PHE A 706 5.31 15.23 -21.93
CA PHE A 706 4.11 14.83 -21.19
C PHE A 706 4.28 15.04 -19.68
N ILE A 707 5.42 14.62 -19.13
CA ILE A 707 5.75 14.79 -17.71
C ILE A 707 5.78 16.28 -17.33
N ARG A 708 6.53 17.10 -18.07
CA ARG A 708 6.65 18.54 -17.80
C ARG A 708 5.31 19.27 -17.90
N GLN A 709 4.48 18.88 -18.86
CA GLN A 709 3.14 19.46 -18.99
C GLN A 709 2.25 19.09 -17.80
N GLY A 710 2.30 17.85 -17.32
CA GLY A 710 1.58 17.42 -16.12
C GLY A 710 2.02 18.19 -14.86
N GLN A 711 3.34 18.37 -14.68
CA GLN A 711 3.89 19.18 -13.58
C GLN A 711 3.45 20.65 -13.66
N ALA A 712 3.33 21.23 -14.86
CA ALA A 712 2.96 22.64 -15.04
C ALA A 712 1.44 22.90 -14.93
N MET A 713 0.60 21.96 -15.37
CA MET A 713 -0.85 22.13 -15.47
C MET A 713 -1.65 21.48 -14.32
N GLY A 714 -0.99 20.76 -13.42
CA GLY A 714 -1.65 20.12 -12.28
C GLY A 714 -0.74 19.17 -11.53
N GLU A 715 -1.05 17.88 -11.58
CA GLU A 715 -0.26 16.83 -10.92
C GLU A 715 0.21 15.77 -11.91
N PHE A 716 1.40 15.25 -11.68
CA PHE A 716 1.98 14.15 -12.42
C PHE A 716 2.32 13.00 -11.46
N TYR A 717 2.02 11.78 -11.88
CA TYR A 717 2.41 10.56 -11.17
C TYR A 717 2.97 9.54 -12.15
N ALA A 718 4.06 8.87 -11.78
CA ALA A 718 4.50 7.64 -12.44
C ALA A 718 4.29 6.47 -11.48
N LEU A 719 3.48 5.50 -11.90
CA LEU A 719 3.14 4.32 -11.11
C LEU A 719 3.73 3.08 -11.76
N ARG A 720 4.38 2.25 -10.96
CA ARG A 720 4.72 0.88 -11.35
C ARG A 720 3.56 -0.03 -10.96
N VAL A 721 3.03 -0.75 -11.94
CA VAL A 721 1.94 -1.72 -11.78
C VAL A 721 2.53 -3.11 -11.93
N SER A 722 2.43 -3.94 -10.89
CA SER A 722 2.75 -5.36 -10.96
C SER A 722 1.49 -6.20 -11.18
N GLY A 723 1.64 -7.35 -11.85
CA GLY A 723 0.56 -8.31 -12.04
C GLY A 723 1.07 -9.75 -12.06
N VAL A 724 0.32 -10.65 -11.43
CA VAL A 724 0.65 -12.08 -11.32
C VAL A 724 -0.61 -12.93 -11.18
N PRO A 725 -0.65 -14.17 -11.71
CA PRO A 725 -1.77 -15.08 -11.46
C PRO A 725 -1.81 -15.56 -10.01
N VAL A 726 -3.02 -15.75 -9.49
CA VAL A 726 -3.26 -16.39 -8.19
C VAL A 726 -3.65 -17.85 -8.44
N PHE A 727 -2.85 -18.80 -7.95
CA PHE A 727 -3.11 -20.24 -8.06
C PHE A 727 -3.82 -20.83 -6.83
N ALA A 728 -3.40 -20.41 -5.64
CA ALA A 728 -3.89 -20.93 -4.38
C ALA A 728 -4.21 -19.77 -3.42
N PRO A 729 -5.39 -19.13 -3.55
CA PRO A 729 -5.75 -17.96 -2.76
C PRO A 729 -5.94 -18.29 -1.27
N ILE A 730 -6.31 -19.53 -0.94
CA ILE A 730 -6.52 -19.96 0.45
C ILE A 730 -5.17 -20.29 1.14
N THR A 731 -4.83 -19.51 2.16
CA THR A 731 -3.67 -19.70 3.05
C THR A 731 -4.03 -20.59 4.25
N ASN A 732 -3.03 -21.09 4.98
CA ASN A 732 -3.29 -21.84 6.22
C ASN A 732 -3.97 -20.96 7.29
N LEU A 733 -3.58 -19.68 7.41
CA LEU A 733 -4.21 -18.72 8.31
C LEU A 733 -5.68 -18.48 7.94
N LEU A 734 -5.97 -18.26 6.65
CA LEU A 734 -7.34 -18.08 6.18
C LEU A 734 -8.21 -19.33 6.44
N ARG A 735 -7.65 -20.54 6.39
CA ARG A 735 -8.43 -21.74 6.78
C ARG A 735 -8.83 -21.70 8.25
N SER A 736 -7.92 -21.29 9.13
CA SER A 736 -8.21 -21.12 10.56
C SER A 736 -9.34 -20.09 10.75
N ASP A 737 -9.22 -18.92 10.12
CA ASP A 737 -10.22 -17.86 10.19
C ASP A 737 -11.59 -18.32 9.64
N LEU A 738 -11.61 -19.12 8.57
CA LEU A 738 -12.83 -19.68 8.00
C LEU A 738 -13.48 -20.73 8.93
N THR A 739 -12.68 -21.54 9.63
CA THR A 739 -13.20 -22.51 10.61
C THR A 739 -13.84 -21.79 11.79
N GLU A 740 -13.18 -20.78 12.37
CA GLU A 740 -13.74 -19.94 13.43
C GLU A 740 -15.02 -19.21 12.98
N LEU A 741 -15.02 -18.68 11.75
CA LEU A 741 -16.20 -18.02 11.20
C LEU A 741 -17.34 -19.00 10.95
N ALA A 742 -17.06 -20.25 10.59
CA ALA A 742 -18.07 -21.27 10.33
C ALA A 742 -18.84 -21.68 11.59
N GLU A 743 -18.20 -21.67 12.76
CA GLU A 743 -18.86 -21.91 14.05
C GLU A 743 -19.93 -20.84 14.37
N ILE A 744 -19.71 -19.62 13.90
CA ILE A 744 -20.60 -18.48 14.11
C ILE A 744 -21.65 -18.37 13.00
N SER A 745 -21.21 -18.48 11.74
CA SER A 745 -22.04 -18.33 10.57
C SER A 745 -21.51 -19.13 9.36
N PRO A 746 -21.99 -20.38 9.17
CA PRO A 746 -21.57 -21.24 8.06
C PRO A 746 -21.80 -20.62 6.67
N HIS A 747 -22.88 -19.84 6.52
CA HIS A 747 -23.22 -19.17 5.27
C HIS A 747 -22.17 -18.10 4.89
N HIS A 748 -21.75 -17.27 5.85
CA HIS A 748 -20.76 -16.22 5.59
C HIS A 748 -19.36 -16.82 5.38
N ALA A 749 -19.00 -17.88 6.12
CA ALA A 749 -17.76 -18.60 5.87
C ALA A 749 -17.70 -19.13 4.43
N LYS A 750 -18.76 -19.79 3.95
CA LYS A 750 -18.84 -20.28 2.57
C LYS A 750 -18.84 -19.16 1.52
N SER A 751 -19.47 -18.03 1.84
CA SER A 751 -19.47 -16.85 0.96
C SER A 751 -18.06 -16.26 0.84
N LEU A 752 -17.36 -16.10 1.96
CA LEU A 752 -15.98 -15.60 1.99
C LEU A 752 -15.03 -16.56 1.28
N GLU A 753 -15.15 -17.86 1.52
CA GLU A 753 -14.37 -18.87 0.80
C GLU A 753 -14.57 -18.75 -0.71
N LYS A 754 -15.82 -18.61 -1.18
CA LYS A 754 -16.15 -18.40 -2.59
C LYS A 754 -15.55 -17.10 -3.13
N GLU A 755 -15.62 -16.01 -2.37
CA GLU A 755 -15.02 -14.71 -2.74
C GLU A 755 -13.49 -14.81 -2.91
N MET A 756 -12.82 -15.49 -1.98
CA MET A 756 -11.37 -15.71 -2.04
C MET A 756 -10.98 -16.65 -3.21
N LEU A 757 -11.76 -17.70 -3.47
CA LEU A 757 -11.54 -18.61 -4.60
C LEU A 757 -11.80 -17.96 -5.97
N ALA A 758 -12.62 -16.92 -6.03
CA ALA A 758 -12.91 -16.17 -7.26
C ALA A 758 -11.72 -15.31 -7.72
N GLN A 759 -10.76 -15.04 -6.83
CA GLN A 759 -9.56 -14.26 -7.15
C GLN A 759 -8.64 -15.07 -8.07
N VAL A 760 -8.44 -14.55 -9.28
CA VAL A 760 -7.59 -15.17 -10.31
C VAL A 760 -6.28 -14.43 -10.52
N GLY A 761 -6.20 -13.19 -10.08
CA GLY A 761 -5.05 -12.33 -10.25
C GLY A 761 -4.86 -11.38 -9.08
N TYR A 762 -3.61 -10.98 -8.90
CA TYR A 762 -3.15 -10.07 -7.87
C TYR A 762 -2.17 -9.08 -8.49
N GLY A 763 -2.14 -7.86 -7.99
CA GLY A 763 -1.15 -6.88 -8.38
C GLY A 763 -0.93 -5.83 -7.31
N GLU A 764 0.10 -5.02 -7.49
CA GLU A 764 0.45 -3.92 -6.60
C GLU A 764 0.69 -2.65 -7.41
N LEU A 765 0.24 -1.51 -6.86
CA LEU A 765 0.59 -0.18 -7.32
C LEU A 765 1.71 0.38 -6.45
N VAL A 766 2.76 0.87 -7.08
CA VAL A 766 3.93 1.49 -6.43
C VAL A 766 4.18 2.85 -7.06
N ASP A 767 4.29 3.88 -6.25
CA ASP A 767 4.62 5.23 -6.70
C ASP A 767 6.13 5.35 -6.97
N ILE A 768 6.51 5.51 -8.23
CA ILE A 768 7.90 5.67 -8.67
C ILE A 768 8.17 7.10 -9.21
N THR A 769 7.26 8.05 -8.97
CA THR A 769 7.33 9.41 -9.52
C THR A 769 8.67 10.08 -9.28
N GLU A 770 9.15 10.09 -8.02
CA GLU A 770 10.44 10.68 -7.66
C GLU A 770 11.61 10.03 -8.42
N GLU A 771 11.61 8.71 -8.54
CA GLU A 771 12.67 7.96 -9.21
C GLU A 771 12.71 8.28 -10.71
N VAL A 772 11.53 8.32 -11.36
CA VAL A 772 11.38 8.68 -12.77
C VAL A 772 11.85 10.11 -13.04
N LEU A 773 11.52 11.05 -12.15
CA LEU A 773 11.99 12.44 -12.27
C LEU A 773 13.51 12.54 -12.10
N ILE A 774 14.09 11.78 -11.16
CA ILE A 774 15.55 11.76 -10.94
C ILE A 774 16.28 11.18 -12.15
N ARG A 775 15.86 10.03 -12.67
CA ARG A 775 16.57 9.36 -13.77
C ARG A 775 16.46 10.12 -15.10
N LEU A 776 15.42 10.92 -15.28
CA LEU A 776 15.22 11.79 -16.47
C LEU A 776 15.76 13.22 -16.31
N GLU A 777 16.38 13.55 -15.17
CA GLU A 777 16.84 14.91 -14.84
C GLU A 777 15.71 15.96 -14.93
N LEU A 778 14.55 15.64 -14.34
CA LEU A 778 13.33 16.48 -14.31
C LEU A 778 12.91 16.92 -12.88
N THR A 779 13.85 16.83 -11.94
CA THR A 779 13.65 17.26 -10.53
C THR A 779 13.77 18.76 -10.34
#